data_AF-A0A7G7LCP3-F1
#
_entry.id   AF-A0A7G7LCP3-F1
#
_cell.length_a   1.000
_cell.length_b   1.000
_cell.length_c   1.000
_cell.angle_alpha   90.00
_cell.angle_beta   90.00
_cell.angle_gamma   90.00
#
_symmetry.space_group_name_H-M   'P 1'
#
loop_
_entity.id
_entity.type
_entity.pdbx_description
1 polymer ?
#
loop_
_entity_poly.entity_id
_entity_poly.type
_entity_poly.pdbx_seq_one_letter_code
_entity_poly.pdbx_strand_id
1 'polypeptide(L)'
;MRRTTPVLSTAAVVCGLLLIAPLPANAAETTANTLAELRTQIATANTNDPAEVDVIDLVDATYVLDGAAGNADVASGDLDITGDLTVNGNGALLDAATIDRFFDVASGTLTLVDVTIVNGVAPGTENGGAVRVAAGASLVVSGGAMNDSTAVNPDAPAATAGSGGAIATAGATTVTGASFEGNRVSRAGGAIEVLAGGSATVSDSDFTDNATAAAPGNGGALHITGAAAATVTGGTFSANAAAEGGALWNSAGGTLTVTDATIQGNTANGAAADQGGGGVFTEGGAVTITGGIIEGNDATGTLGSGGGIQNVNGTVTVTGTEITENTAVRAGGGVEAGPLLAPGTAAATTTTLTDVLLGGNTVSGPPGNGGGLHITGAGTVDVVDSTVVDNTAVEGGGLWNSAAGVLTVSGTTISNNTATGAAADQGGGGVFTEGGDVLIDTSDISGNDATGALGSGGGILNLNAAAAEDGSTVGVVVIDSAINGNTAVRAGGGIEAGPLVGAVEPTSTVLTGVALTGNTATGVGAPGNGGGFHLTGEGTVLVDTTLVADNTAVEGGGLWNSGAGSMAVTDSTIASNTATGTDGGGGLYQDGAGTITPESGLVAINVTITDNTADAGAGGAVLNAGTAVVGLLHATVTGNGSGIAGAVEIGNTVLTDNGGADADAGVTSVGGNVLDDALPFSTNTLPGATDTTGVSDPQLGELADNGGPTPTLLPATGSPVIDAGLPVLGDDMEEMGGTLIDTDQRGVTRPLDGNGDGRADVDAGSVEAPAIAVTPAPGGGGVTPPARPVPAQPNYTG
;
A
#
# COMPACT_ATOMS: atom_id res chain seq x y z
N MET A 1 21.33 20.15 11.50
CA MET A 1 22.47 21.00 11.07
C MET A 1 22.48 21.04 9.55
N ARG A 2 22.08 22.17 8.96
CA ARG A 2 21.95 22.33 7.50
C ARG A 2 23.33 22.23 6.83
N ARG A 3 23.48 21.30 5.88
CA ARG A 3 24.52 21.34 4.84
C ARG A 3 23.83 21.41 3.49
N THR A 4 23.71 22.63 2.98
CA THR A 4 23.41 22.94 1.60
C THR A 4 24.67 22.69 0.76
N THR A 5 24.63 21.67 -0.10
CA THR A 5 25.52 21.54 -1.26
C THR A 5 24.64 21.42 -2.49
N PRO A 6 24.75 22.32 -3.48
CA PRO A 6 24.01 22.16 -4.72
C PRO A 6 24.72 21.08 -5.54
N VAL A 7 24.01 20.00 -5.85
CA VAL A 7 24.42 19.10 -6.91
C VAL A 7 24.07 19.81 -8.21
N LEU A 8 25.08 20.38 -8.87
CA LEU A 8 24.97 20.67 -10.30
C LEU A 8 24.83 19.32 -11.00
N SER A 9 23.60 18.90 -11.27
CA SER A 9 23.36 17.90 -12.30
C SER A 9 23.62 18.61 -13.62
N THR A 10 24.60 18.10 -14.37
CA THR A 10 24.80 18.46 -15.77
C THR A 10 23.66 17.82 -16.56
N ALA A 11 22.47 18.41 -16.49
CA ALA A 11 21.45 18.25 -17.51
C ALA A 11 22.03 18.88 -18.77
N ALA A 12 22.46 18.03 -19.70
CA ALA A 12 22.63 18.47 -21.07
C ALA A 12 21.25 18.92 -21.54
N VAL A 13 21.01 20.23 -21.50
CA VAL A 13 19.96 20.87 -22.29
C VAL A 13 20.33 20.57 -23.74
N VAL A 14 19.84 19.43 -24.24
CA VAL A 14 19.65 19.27 -25.67
C VAL A 14 18.48 20.18 -25.99
N CYS A 15 18.77 21.48 -26.15
CA CYS A 15 17.96 22.30 -27.03
C CYS A 15 17.97 21.54 -28.35
N GLY A 16 16.90 20.79 -28.61
CA GLY A 16 16.48 20.46 -29.96
C GLY A 16 16.16 21.76 -30.66
N LEU A 17 17.19 22.54 -30.97
CA LEU A 17 17.14 23.49 -32.05
C LEU A 17 16.82 22.60 -33.25
N LEU A 18 15.56 22.63 -33.67
CA LEU A 18 15.12 22.06 -34.93
C LEU A 18 16.00 22.74 -35.99
N LEU A 19 17.12 22.10 -36.31
CA LEU A 19 17.95 22.45 -37.45
C LEU A 19 17.07 22.12 -38.64
N ILE A 20 16.32 23.13 -39.09
CA ILE A 20 15.62 23.13 -40.37
C ILE A 20 16.68 22.69 -41.39
N ALA A 21 16.55 21.47 -41.89
CA ALA A 21 17.36 21.00 -43.00
C ALA A 21 17.19 22.01 -44.15
N PRO A 22 18.25 22.36 -44.89
CA PRO A 22 18.10 23.30 -46.00
C PRO A 22 17.02 22.78 -46.95
N LEU A 23 16.00 23.63 -47.18
CA LEU A 23 14.80 23.32 -47.93
C LEU A 23 15.15 22.72 -49.30
N PRO A 24 14.46 21.64 -49.74
CA PRO A 24 14.51 21.23 -51.13
C PRO A 24 14.02 22.37 -52.03
N ALA A 25 14.51 22.41 -53.27
CA ALA A 25 14.59 23.61 -54.11
C ALA A 25 13.25 24.24 -54.59
N ASN A 26 12.10 23.88 -54.02
CA ASN A 26 10.77 24.37 -54.43
C ASN A 26 9.75 24.55 -53.28
N ALA A 27 10.08 24.28 -52.00
CA ALA A 27 9.18 24.58 -50.89
C ALA A 27 8.76 26.07 -50.90
N ALA A 28 7.46 26.37 -50.95
CA ALA A 28 6.99 27.75 -51.05
C ALA A 28 6.90 28.38 -49.65
N GLU A 29 7.86 29.25 -49.34
CA GLU A 29 7.81 30.14 -48.16
C GLU A 29 7.05 31.41 -48.54
N THR A 30 5.96 31.71 -47.82
CA THR A 30 5.07 32.83 -48.08
C THR A 30 4.74 33.59 -46.79
N THR A 31 4.19 34.80 -46.90
CA THR A 31 3.84 35.65 -45.75
C THR A 31 2.37 36.06 -45.80
N ALA A 32 1.62 35.87 -44.72
CA ALA A 32 0.25 36.35 -44.60
C ALA A 32 0.20 37.58 -43.69
N ASN A 33 -0.41 38.67 -44.14
CA ASN A 33 -0.65 39.89 -43.35
C ASN A 33 -2.12 40.08 -43.00
N THR A 34 -3.01 39.25 -43.55
CA THR A 34 -4.46 39.30 -43.29
C THR A 34 -5.05 37.89 -43.32
N LEU A 35 -6.25 37.70 -42.75
CA LEU A 35 -6.96 36.41 -42.84
C LEU A 35 -7.24 36.01 -44.30
N ALA A 36 -7.56 36.97 -45.18
CA ALA A 36 -7.81 36.68 -46.59
C ALA A 36 -6.54 36.16 -47.31
N GLU A 37 -5.37 36.70 -46.96
CA GLU A 37 -4.08 36.22 -47.46
C GLU A 37 -3.78 34.82 -46.93
N LEU A 38 -3.99 34.58 -45.63
CA LEU A 38 -3.82 33.26 -45.00
C LEU A 38 -4.68 32.20 -45.69
N ARG A 39 -5.99 32.47 -45.88
CA ARG A 39 -6.91 31.59 -46.64
C ARG A 39 -6.39 31.27 -48.03
N THR A 40 -5.90 32.28 -48.76
CA THR A 40 -5.40 32.11 -50.14
C THR A 40 -4.13 31.26 -50.18
N GLN A 41 -3.24 31.46 -49.21
CA GLN A 41 -1.98 30.72 -49.12
C GLN A 41 -2.20 29.27 -48.73
N ILE A 42 -3.09 28.99 -47.77
CA ILE A 42 -3.50 27.63 -47.42
C ILE A 42 -4.14 26.92 -48.61
N ALA A 43 -5.06 27.58 -49.33
CA ALA A 43 -5.67 27.01 -50.53
C ALA A 43 -4.63 26.69 -51.62
N THR A 44 -3.57 27.50 -51.72
CA THR A 44 -2.46 27.24 -52.65
C THR A 44 -1.65 26.03 -52.18
N ALA A 45 -1.26 26.01 -50.90
CA ALA A 45 -0.49 24.93 -50.29
C ALA A 45 -1.18 23.56 -50.44
N ASN A 46 -2.50 23.52 -50.23
CA ASN A 46 -3.31 22.32 -50.41
C ASN A 46 -3.27 21.72 -51.83
N THR A 47 -2.86 22.49 -52.84
CA THR A 47 -2.73 22.02 -54.23
C THR A 47 -1.30 21.75 -54.68
N ASN A 48 -0.31 22.05 -53.83
CA ASN A 48 1.10 21.83 -54.12
C ASN A 48 1.46 20.34 -54.04
N ASP A 49 2.67 20.01 -54.50
CA ASP A 49 3.18 18.64 -54.47
C ASP A 49 3.30 18.15 -53.02
N PRO A 50 2.65 17.05 -52.60
CA PRO A 50 2.76 16.51 -51.25
C PRO A 50 4.18 16.08 -50.85
N ALA A 51 5.11 16.01 -51.81
CA ALA A 51 6.53 15.78 -51.52
C ALA A 51 7.27 17.02 -50.98
N GLU A 52 6.62 18.18 -50.97
CA GLU A 52 7.17 19.47 -50.52
C GLU A 52 6.33 20.01 -49.36
N VAL A 53 7.00 20.62 -48.36
CA VAL A 53 6.34 21.22 -47.21
C VAL A 53 6.25 22.73 -47.44
N ASP A 54 5.03 23.27 -47.47
CA ASP A 54 4.82 24.71 -47.60
C ASP A 54 4.98 25.42 -46.25
N VAL A 55 5.44 26.68 -46.28
CA VAL A 55 5.66 27.49 -45.07
C VAL A 55 4.92 28.82 -45.21
N ILE A 56 4.12 29.18 -44.21
CA ILE A 56 3.42 30.46 -44.11
C ILE A 56 3.89 31.18 -42.84
N ASP A 57 4.52 32.34 -43.01
CA ASP A 57 4.87 33.25 -41.92
C ASP A 57 3.73 34.24 -41.66
N LEU A 58 3.22 34.25 -40.43
CA LEU A 58 2.26 35.25 -39.98
C LEU A 58 3.01 36.53 -39.59
N VAL A 59 2.54 37.65 -40.14
CA VAL A 59 3.13 38.98 -39.94
C VAL A 59 2.21 39.90 -39.12
N ASP A 60 0.90 39.69 -39.21
CA ASP A 60 -0.05 40.41 -38.36
C ASP A 60 -0.09 39.79 -36.96
N ALA A 61 -0.37 40.60 -35.95
CA ALA A 61 -0.53 40.12 -34.59
C ALA A 61 -1.89 39.43 -34.38
N THR A 62 -2.89 39.66 -35.22
CA THR A 62 -4.24 39.11 -35.02
C THR A 62 -4.99 38.80 -36.31
N TYR A 63 -5.54 37.59 -36.40
CA TYR A 63 -6.37 37.11 -37.49
C TYR A 63 -7.70 36.64 -36.90
N VAL A 64 -8.81 37.28 -37.30
CA VAL A 64 -10.14 37.02 -36.72
C VAL A 64 -11.05 36.44 -37.78
N LEU A 65 -11.65 35.27 -37.52
CA LEU A 65 -12.65 34.68 -38.41
C LEU A 65 -13.83 35.63 -38.60
N ASP A 66 -14.31 35.75 -39.84
CA ASP A 66 -15.34 36.71 -40.25
C ASP A 66 -16.64 36.06 -40.75
N GLY A 67 -16.72 34.73 -40.72
CA GLY A 67 -17.88 33.96 -41.20
C GLY A 67 -18.09 34.05 -42.71
N ALA A 68 -17.15 34.64 -43.46
CA ALA A 68 -17.17 34.59 -44.92
C ALA A 68 -16.68 33.21 -45.37
N ALA A 69 -17.40 32.58 -46.30
CA ALA A 69 -16.98 31.31 -46.90
C ALA A 69 -15.68 31.49 -47.69
N GLY A 70 -14.54 31.19 -47.06
CA GLY A 70 -13.24 31.04 -47.72
C GLY A 70 -12.81 29.58 -47.63
N ASN A 71 -12.63 28.92 -48.78
CA ASN A 71 -12.28 27.49 -48.98
C ASN A 71 -13.12 26.41 -48.23
N ALA A 72 -14.08 26.80 -47.40
CA ALA A 72 -14.86 25.93 -46.53
C ALA A 72 -16.26 25.58 -47.05
N ASP A 73 -16.62 24.31 -46.90
CA ASP A 73 -17.97 23.93 -46.50
C ASP A 73 -18.16 24.36 -45.05
N VAL A 74 -19.25 25.06 -44.73
CA VAL A 74 -19.56 25.61 -43.38
C VAL A 74 -19.88 24.49 -42.36
N ALA A 75 -19.56 23.25 -42.70
CA ALA A 75 -19.82 22.02 -41.96
C ALA A 75 -18.53 21.22 -41.65
N SER A 76 -17.34 21.68 -42.07
CA SER A 76 -16.06 21.04 -41.71
C SER A 76 -15.03 21.96 -41.03
N GLY A 77 -15.15 23.29 -41.14
CA GLY A 77 -14.21 24.28 -40.57
C GLY A 77 -13.81 25.35 -41.58
N ASP A 78 -13.22 26.48 -41.16
CA ASP A 78 -12.86 27.57 -42.10
C ASP A 78 -11.58 27.28 -42.91
N LEU A 79 -10.56 26.67 -42.29
CA LEU A 79 -9.27 26.39 -42.93
C LEU A 79 -8.98 24.89 -42.97
N ASP A 80 -9.47 24.23 -44.02
CA ASP A 80 -9.15 22.83 -44.33
C ASP A 80 -7.68 22.69 -44.78
N ILE A 81 -6.97 21.73 -44.20
CA ILE A 81 -5.59 21.35 -44.56
C ILE A 81 -5.62 19.94 -45.19
N THR A 82 -5.11 19.83 -46.42
CA THR A 82 -5.02 18.56 -47.15
C THR A 82 -3.59 18.18 -47.58
N GLY A 83 -2.64 19.12 -47.46
CA GLY A 83 -1.20 18.91 -47.73
C GLY A 83 -0.33 19.17 -46.50
N ASP A 84 0.98 19.01 -46.65
CA ASP A 84 1.94 19.31 -45.59
C ASP A 84 2.21 20.82 -45.50
N LEU A 85 1.91 21.42 -44.35
CA LEU A 85 1.94 22.86 -44.12
C LEU A 85 2.58 23.20 -42.78
N THR A 86 3.48 24.18 -42.77
CA THR A 86 3.97 24.87 -41.57
C THR A 86 3.42 26.29 -41.51
N VAL A 87 2.84 26.67 -40.36
CA VAL A 87 2.42 28.04 -40.04
C VAL A 87 3.30 28.55 -38.90
N ASN A 88 4.18 29.50 -39.23
CA ASN A 88 4.99 30.22 -38.25
C ASN A 88 4.19 31.41 -37.73
N GLY A 89 3.70 31.30 -36.51
CA GLY A 89 2.84 32.28 -35.88
C GLY A 89 3.56 33.56 -35.48
N ASN A 90 4.85 33.49 -35.11
CA ASN A 90 5.59 34.63 -34.56
C ASN A 90 4.85 35.30 -33.37
N GLY A 91 4.08 34.53 -32.59
CA GLY A 91 3.24 35.02 -31.49
C GLY A 91 1.87 35.57 -31.92
N ALA A 92 1.43 35.32 -33.16
CA ALA A 92 0.14 35.80 -33.66
C ALA A 92 -1.05 35.12 -32.95
N LEU A 93 -2.11 35.92 -32.78
CA LEU A 93 -3.42 35.49 -32.29
C LEU A 93 -4.33 35.11 -33.47
N LEU A 94 -4.84 33.88 -33.45
CA LEU A 94 -5.87 33.35 -34.33
C LEU A 94 -7.19 33.26 -33.54
N ASP A 95 -8.02 34.29 -33.68
CA ASP A 95 -9.32 34.35 -33.00
C ASP A 95 -10.40 33.74 -33.89
N ALA A 96 -10.91 32.59 -33.48
CA ALA A 96 -12.00 31.92 -34.18
C ALA A 96 -13.36 32.61 -34.02
N ALA A 97 -13.43 33.66 -33.18
CA ALA A 97 -14.58 34.54 -32.99
C ALA A 97 -15.88 33.79 -32.65
N THR A 98 -15.80 32.60 -32.06
CA THR A 98 -16.92 31.69 -31.79
C THR A 98 -17.73 31.29 -33.03
N ILE A 99 -17.13 31.40 -34.22
CA ILE A 99 -17.82 31.14 -35.49
C ILE A 99 -17.73 29.65 -35.85
N ASP A 100 -16.52 29.11 -35.85
CA ASP A 100 -16.20 27.72 -36.18
C ASP A 100 -14.88 27.35 -35.48
N ARG A 101 -14.35 26.16 -35.74
CA ARG A 101 -12.95 25.83 -35.49
C ARG A 101 -12.02 26.63 -36.43
N PHE A 102 -10.77 26.81 -36.03
CA PHE A 102 -9.79 27.52 -36.86
C PHE A 102 -9.21 26.62 -37.95
N PHE A 103 -8.81 25.38 -37.62
CA PHE A 103 -8.20 24.44 -38.58
C PHE A 103 -8.91 23.08 -38.60
N ASP A 104 -9.04 22.50 -39.80
CA ASP A 104 -9.41 21.10 -39.99
C ASP A 104 -8.34 20.37 -40.81
N VAL A 105 -7.59 19.48 -40.17
CA VAL A 105 -6.54 18.69 -40.82
C VAL A 105 -7.15 17.40 -41.37
N ALA A 106 -7.61 17.45 -42.61
CA ALA A 106 -8.23 16.34 -43.32
C ALA A 106 -7.21 15.31 -43.84
N SER A 107 -6.02 15.77 -44.23
CA SER A 107 -4.88 14.93 -44.61
C SER A 107 -3.56 15.72 -44.52
N GLY A 108 -2.43 15.02 -44.63
CA GLY A 108 -1.11 15.65 -44.52
C GLY A 108 -0.77 16.04 -43.07
N THR A 109 0.23 16.90 -42.93
CA THR A 109 0.76 17.37 -41.66
C THR A 109 0.60 18.88 -41.51
N LEU A 110 -0.10 19.32 -40.46
CA LEU A 110 -0.09 20.72 -40.03
C LEU A 110 0.94 20.93 -38.92
N THR A 111 1.91 21.82 -39.12
CA THR A 111 2.84 22.28 -38.09
C THR A 111 2.51 23.72 -37.70
N LEU A 112 2.24 23.97 -36.42
CA LEU A 112 2.00 25.28 -35.84
C LEU A 112 3.18 25.66 -34.93
N VAL A 113 3.81 26.81 -35.17
CA VAL A 113 4.93 27.31 -34.37
C VAL A 113 4.56 28.65 -33.75
N ASP A 114 4.52 28.75 -32.42
CA ASP A 114 4.22 29.97 -31.66
C ASP A 114 2.93 30.68 -32.13
N VAL A 115 1.84 29.91 -32.23
CA VAL A 115 0.50 30.40 -32.58
C VAL A 115 -0.40 30.35 -31.34
N THR A 116 -1.18 31.41 -31.09
CA THR A 116 -2.25 31.38 -30.09
C THR A 116 -3.61 31.28 -30.78
N ILE A 117 -4.37 30.22 -30.55
CA ILE A 117 -5.75 30.06 -31.04
C ILE A 117 -6.71 30.29 -29.88
N VAL A 118 -7.76 31.11 -30.09
CA VAL A 118 -8.78 31.38 -29.08
C VAL A 118 -10.19 31.31 -29.63
N ASN A 119 -11.16 31.14 -28.73
CA ASN A 119 -12.60 31.22 -29.02
C ASN A 119 -13.06 30.25 -30.13
N GLY A 120 -12.37 29.12 -30.29
CA GLY A 120 -12.76 28.07 -31.22
C GLY A 120 -14.10 27.46 -30.86
N VAL A 121 -14.98 27.21 -31.84
CA VAL A 121 -16.27 26.54 -31.61
C VAL A 121 -16.51 25.47 -32.67
N ALA A 122 -16.56 24.19 -32.30
CA ALA A 122 -17.05 23.15 -33.22
C ALA A 122 -18.59 23.16 -33.25
N PRO A 123 -19.26 23.46 -34.38
CA PRO A 123 -20.70 23.54 -34.45
C PRO A 123 -21.37 22.15 -34.42
N GLY A 124 -22.62 22.09 -33.94
CA GLY A 124 -23.46 20.89 -34.04
C GLY A 124 -22.95 19.70 -33.22
N THR A 125 -22.52 18.63 -33.90
CA THR A 125 -22.00 17.38 -33.29
C THR A 125 -20.52 17.15 -33.64
N GLU A 126 -19.83 18.21 -34.06
CA GLU A 126 -18.46 18.14 -34.50
C GLU A 126 -17.47 18.18 -33.33
N ASN A 127 -16.22 17.79 -33.60
CA ASN A 127 -15.15 17.69 -32.60
C ASN A 127 -14.02 18.67 -32.91
N GLY A 128 -13.24 19.07 -31.90
CA GLY A 128 -12.07 19.92 -32.03
C GLY A 128 -12.45 21.39 -32.12
N GLY A 129 -12.59 22.07 -30.97
CA GLY A 129 -13.02 23.46 -30.94
C GLY A 129 -12.02 24.40 -31.62
N ALA A 130 -10.72 24.18 -31.47
CA ALA A 130 -9.68 24.91 -32.20
C ALA A 130 -9.21 24.15 -33.45
N VAL A 131 -8.88 22.85 -33.29
CA VAL A 131 -8.31 22.01 -34.35
C VAL A 131 -8.92 20.62 -34.34
N ARG A 132 -9.28 20.11 -35.52
CA ARG A 132 -9.58 18.68 -35.73
C ARG A 132 -8.51 18.02 -36.58
N VAL A 133 -8.13 16.79 -36.22
CA VAL A 133 -7.16 15.98 -36.97
C VAL A 133 -7.82 14.66 -37.39
N ALA A 134 -7.94 14.44 -38.69
CA ALA A 134 -8.52 13.23 -39.25
C ALA A 134 -7.58 12.00 -39.14
N ALA A 135 -8.15 10.81 -39.31
CA ALA A 135 -7.37 9.58 -39.35
C ALA A 135 -6.36 9.60 -40.51
N GLY A 136 -5.09 9.33 -40.20
CA GLY A 136 -3.98 9.38 -41.16
C GLY A 136 -3.39 10.77 -41.40
N ALA A 137 -3.95 11.83 -40.80
CA ALA A 137 -3.35 13.16 -40.76
C ALA A 137 -2.46 13.34 -39.52
N SER A 138 -1.67 14.42 -39.51
CA SER A 138 -0.80 14.77 -38.38
C SER A 138 -0.90 16.24 -37.99
N LEU A 139 -0.79 16.50 -36.68
CA LEU A 139 -0.65 17.84 -36.12
C LEU A 139 0.63 17.92 -35.29
N VAL A 140 1.41 18.98 -35.47
CA VAL A 140 2.58 19.31 -34.64
C VAL A 140 2.39 20.73 -34.11
N VAL A 141 2.41 20.90 -32.79
CA VAL A 141 2.33 22.20 -32.12
C VAL A 141 3.63 22.42 -31.36
N SER A 142 4.32 23.53 -31.64
CA SER A 142 5.54 23.93 -30.95
C SER A 142 5.37 25.35 -30.41
N GLY A 143 5.26 25.47 -29.09
CA GLY A 143 4.95 26.74 -28.43
C GLY A 143 3.48 27.16 -28.61
N GLY A 144 3.19 28.41 -28.23
CA GLY A 144 1.87 29.00 -28.39
C GLY A 144 0.82 28.54 -27.38
N ALA A 145 -0.45 28.75 -27.73
CA ALA A 145 -1.58 28.46 -26.84
C ALA A 145 -2.85 28.07 -27.62
N MET A 146 -3.72 27.27 -27.01
CA MET A 146 -5.07 27.00 -27.50
C MET A 146 -6.03 27.15 -26.34
N ASN A 147 -6.68 28.32 -26.25
CA ASN A 147 -7.41 28.73 -25.06
C ASN A 147 -8.88 29.02 -25.36
N ASP A 148 -9.72 28.94 -24.34
CA ASP A 148 -11.14 29.29 -24.38
C ASP A 148 -11.89 28.67 -25.58
N SER A 149 -11.42 27.51 -26.04
CA SER A 149 -12.01 26.81 -27.17
C SER A 149 -13.02 25.79 -26.69
N THR A 150 -14.08 25.62 -27.47
CA THR A 150 -15.21 24.79 -27.11
C THR A 150 -15.67 23.86 -28.23
N ALA A 151 -16.00 22.62 -27.88
CA ALA A 151 -16.71 21.71 -28.78
C ALA A 151 -18.12 21.50 -28.21
N VAL A 152 -19.07 22.29 -28.73
CA VAL A 152 -20.48 22.40 -28.30
C VAL A 152 -20.66 23.13 -26.94
N ASN A 153 -21.60 24.10 -26.91
CA ASN A 153 -21.92 24.92 -25.73
C ASN A 153 -22.24 24.04 -24.50
N PRO A 154 -21.61 24.27 -23.33
CA PRO A 154 -21.90 23.53 -22.08
C PRO A 154 -23.36 23.59 -21.61
N ASP A 155 -24.17 24.53 -22.12
CA ASP A 155 -25.61 24.62 -21.85
C ASP A 155 -26.49 23.76 -22.81
N ALA A 156 -25.89 23.03 -23.75
CA ALA A 156 -26.62 22.19 -24.71
C ALA A 156 -27.01 20.82 -24.09
N PRO A 157 -28.16 20.23 -24.47
CA PRO A 157 -28.57 18.90 -24.00
C PRO A 157 -27.54 17.81 -24.36
N ALA A 158 -27.32 16.84 -23.46
CA ALA A 158 -26.33 15.75 -23.56
C ALA A 158 -26.36 14.88 -24.84
N ALA A 159 -27.36 15.03 -25.72
CA ALA A 159 -27.53 14.22 -26.93
C ALA A 159 -26.80 14.76 -28.18
N THR A 160 -26.06 15.87 -28.08
CA THR A 160 -25.35 16.50 -29.22
C THR A 160 -23.87 16.78 -28.93
N ALA A 161 -23.19 15.93 -28.17
CA ALA A 161 -21.93 16.29 -27.51
C ALA A 161 -20.68 16.15 -28.39
N GLY A 162 -20.04 17.29 -28.72
CA GLY A 162 -18.71 17.35 -29.32
C GLY A 162 -17.59 16.93 -28.35
N SER A 163 -16.38 16.80 -28.89
CA SER A 163 -15.18 16.29 -28.21
C SER A 163 -13.98 17.20 -28.42
N GLY A 164 -13.01 17.20 -27.49
CA GLY A 164 -11.75 17.91 -27.66
C GLY A 164 -11.96 19.42 -27.72
N GLY A 165 -12.13 20.07 -26.55
CA GLY A 165 -12.47 21.49 -26.49
C GLY A 165 -11.48 22.37 -27.27
N ALA A 166 -10.19 22.03 -27.25
CA ALA A 166 -9.21 22.56 -28.18
C ALA A 166 -8.95 21.62 -29.36
N ILE A 167 -8.48 20.39 -29.10
CA ILE A 167 -8.02 19.45 -30.12
C ILE A 167 -8.83 18.15 -30.06
N ALA A 168 -9.33 17.69 -31.20
CA ALA A 168 -9.79 16.31 -31.36
C ALA A 168 -8.98 15.61 -32.44
N THR A 169 -8.30 14.51 -32.10
CA THR A 169 -7.42 13.80 -33.02
C THR A 169 -7.77 12.33 -33.20
N ALA A 170 -7.98 11.90 -34.44
CA ALA A 170 -7.95 10.50 -34.87
C ALA A 170 -6.64 10.15 -35.60
N GLY A 171 -5.74 11.12 -35.74
CA GLY A 171 -4.41 10.99 -36.36
C GLY A 171 -3.29 11.06 -35.33
N ALA A 172 -2.08 11.39 -35.77
CA ALA A 172 -0.95 11.64 -34.88
C ALA A 172 -0.92 13.12 -34.44
N THR A 173 -0.76 13.39 -33.15
CA THR A 173 -0.62 14.75 -32.64
C THR A 173 0.60 14.85 -31.74
N THR A 174 1.46 15.84 -31.98
CA THR A 174 2.60 16.18 -31.12
C THR A 174 2.43 17.61 -30.62
N VAL A 175 2.56 17.82 -29.31
CA VAL A 175 2.46 19.11 -28.65
C VAL A 175 3.71 19.32 -27.79
N THR A 176 4.38 20.45 -27.94
CA THR A 176 5.59 20.77 -27.16
C THR A 176 5.59 22.23 -26.73
N GLY A 177 5.73 22.50 -25.43
CA GLY A 177 5.88 23.87 -24.92
C GLY A 177 4.63 24.74 -25.05
N ALA A 178 3.44 24.16 -25.14
CA ALA A 178 2.19 24.89 -25.39
C ALA A 178 1.34 25.02 -24.12
N SER A 179 0.36 25.94 -24.14
CA SER A 179 -0.64 26.08 -23.08
C SER A 179 -2.06 25.82 -23.58
N PHE A 180 -2.88 25.17 -22.75
CA PHE A 180 -4.29 24.91 -22.95
C PHE A 180 -5.07 25.40 -21.74
N GLU A 181 -5.74 26.54 -21.90
CA GLU A 181 -6.43 27.22 -20.80
C GLU A 181 -7.93 27.34 -21.07
N GLY A 182 -8.76 27.01 -20.08
CA GLY A 182 -10.19 27.36 -20.11
C GLY A 182 -11.00 26.66 -21.20
N ASN A 183 -10.48 25.59 -21.80
CA ASN A 183 -11.18 24.88 -22.87
C ASN A 183 -12.32 24.04 -22.30
N ARG A 184 -13.47 24.05 -22.98
CA ARG A 184 -14.71 23.45 -22.47
C ARG A 184 -15.41 22.56 -23.48
N VAL A 185 -15.89 21.41 -23.05
CA VAL A 185 -16.58 20.46 -23.91
C VAL A 185 -17.75 19.81 -23.18
N SER A 186 -18.70 19.28 -23.94
CA SER A 186 -19.82 18.54 -23.35
C SER A 186 -19.47 17.08 -23.04
N ARG A 187 -18.67 16.40 -23.88
CA ARG A 187 -18.42 14.95 -23.75
C ARG A 187 -17.09 14.60 -23.08
N ALA A 188 -15.98 14.90 -23.74
CA ALA A 188 -14.71 14.29 -23.41
C ALA A 188 -13.52 15.14 -23.90
N GLY A 189 -12.45 15.15 -23.09
CA GLY A 189 -11.21 15.87 -23.38
C GLY A 189 -11.44 17.37 -23.39
N GLY A 190 -11.53 18.00 -22.21
CA GLY A 190 -11.78 19.44 -22.11
C GLY A 190 -10.79 20.26 -22.92
N ALA A 191 -9.51 19.84 -22.98
CA ALA A 191 -8.56 20.33 -23.97
C ALA A 191 -8.40 19.38 -25.16
N ILE A 192 -7.96 18.13 -24.92
CA ILE A 192 -7.58 17.18 -25.97
C ILE A 192 -8.40 15.89 -25.84
N GLU A 193 -9.03 15.46 -26.93
CA GLU A 193 -9.47 14.06 -27.07
C GLU A 193 -8.66 13.32 -28.15
N VAL A 194 -8.11 12.18 -27.75
CA VAL A 194 -7.50 11.19 -28.64
C VAL A 194 -8.55 10.12 -28.97
N LEU A 195 -9.08 10.17 -30.18
CA LEU A 195 -10.08 9.25 -30.70
C LEU A 195 -9.44 7.89 -31.03
N ALA A 196 -10.27 6.84 -31.13
CA ALA A 196 -9.80 5.48 -31.39
C ALA A 196 -8.89 5.38 -32.63
N GLY A 197 -7.72 4.76 -32.45
CA GLY A 197 -6.67 4.65 -33.48
C GLY A 197 -5.77 5.88 -33.63
N GLY A 198 -6.08 6.98 -32.93
CA GLY A 198 -5.24 8.18 -32.85
C GLY A 198 -4.11 8.05 -31.83
N SER A 199 -3.19 9.01 -31.86
CA SER A 199 -2.12 9.13 -30.86
C SER A 199 -1.81 10.58 -30.51
N ALA A 200 -1.42 10.82 -29.26
CA ALA A 200 -0.91 12.11 -28.80
C ALA A 200 0.44 11.96 -28.09
N THR A 201 1.39 12.85 -28.39
CA THR A 201 2.62 13.05 -27.61
C THR A 201 2.63 14.49 -27.12
N VAL A 202 2.64 14.67 -25.80
CA VAL A 202 2.58 15.97 -25.14
C VAL A 202 3.84 16.14 -24.31
N SER A 203 4.57 17.22 -24.51
CA SER A 203 5.82 17.48 -23.79
C SER A 203 5.88 18.91 -23.27
N ASP A 204 6.28 19.08 -22.01
CA ASP A 204 6.52 20.39 -21.38
C ASP A 204 5.39 21.40 -21.63
N SER A 205 4.13 20.95 -21.54
CA SER A 205 2.95 21.75 -21.87
C SER A 205 2.00 21.84 -20.68
N ASP A 206 1.30 22.97 -20.56
CA ASP A 206 0.43 23.26 -19.42
C ASP A 206 -1.06 23.19 -19.80
N PHE A 207 -1.85 22.53 -18.97
CA PHE A 207 -3.30 22.34 -19.10
C PHE A 207 -3.97 22.86 -17.84
N THR A 208 -4.60 24.03 -17.94
CA THR A 208 -5.20 24.70 -16.79
C THR A 208 -6.67 25.07 -17.01
N ASP A 209 -7.49 24.91 -15.97
CA ASP A 209 -8.93 25.23 -15.96
C ASP A 209 -9.74 24.66 -17.15
N ASN A 210 -9.31 23.52 -17.72
CA ASN A 210 -10.06 22.84 -18.78
C ASN A 210 -11.14 21.96 -18.17
N ALA A 211 -12.32 21.93 -18.80
CA ALA A 211 -13.47 21.26 -18.20
C ALA A 211 -14.39 20.54 -19.18
N THR A 212 -15.07 19.50 -18.67
CA THR A 212 -16.19 18.85 -19.34
C THR A 212 -17.52 19.16 -18.64
N ALA A 213 -18.65 18.98 -19.34
CA ALA A 213 -19.98 19.02 -18.73
C ALA A 213 -20.28 17.73 -17.95
N ALA A 214 -21.32 17.72 -17.10
CA ALA A 214 -21.55 16.64 -16.13
C ALA A 214 -21.98 15.26 -16.68
N ALA A 215 -22.30 15.12 -17.98
CA ALA A 215 -22.70 13.81 -18.54
C ALA A 215 -22.47 13.72 -20.07
N PRO A 216 -21.70 12.73 -20.58
CA PRO A 216 -20.90 11.75 -19.82
C PRO A 216 -19.70 12.39 -19.11
N GLY A 217 -19.04 13.39 -19.70
CA GLY A 217 -18.16 14.32 -18.97
C GLY A 217 -16.80 13.81 -18.52
N ASN A 218 -15.91 13.37 -19.41
CA ASN A 218 -14.70 12.63 -19.01
C ASN A 218 -13.39 13.35 -19.41
N GLY A 219 -12.38 13.35 -18.54
CA GLY A 219 -11.04 13.88 -18.86
C GLY A 219 -11.04 15.39 -19.04
N GLY A 220 -10.91 16.15 -17.95
CA GLY A 220 -10.98 17.62 -17.99
C GLY A 220 -9.88 18.23 -18.86
N ALA A 221 -8.69 17.64 -18.89
CA ALA A 221 -7.63 18.03 -19.81
C ALA A 221 -7.54 17.08 -21.01
N LEU A 222 -7.18 15.81 -20.79
CA LEU A 222 -6.90 14.83 -21.84
C LEU A 222 -7.72 13.56 -21.66
N HIS A 223 -8.31 13.09 -22.76
CA HIS A 223 -9.12 11.88 -22.79
C HIS A 223 -8.68 10.94 -23.92
N ILE A 224 -8.56 9.64 -23.64
CA ILE A 224 -8.23 8.58 -24.62
C ILE A 224 -9.44 7.66 -24.86
N THR A 225 -9.91 7.59 -26.10
CA THR A 225 -11.05 6.76 -26.53
C THR A 225 -10.60 5.50 -27.27
N GLY A 226 -11.06 4.33 -26.83
CA GLY A 226 -10.78 3.02 -27.43
C GLY A 226 -9.29 2.68 -27.46
N ALA A 227 -8.88 1.91 -28.48
CA ALA A 227 -7.48 1.54 -28.72
C ALA A 227 -6.66 2.72 -29.29
N ALA A 228 -6.48 3.75 -28.49
CA ALA A 228 -5.66 4.92 -28.75
C ALA A 228 -4.54 5.04 -27.70
N ALA A 229 -3.58 5.93 -27.94
CA ALA A 229 -2.45 6.11 -27.02
C ALA A 229 -2.11 7.59 -26.79
N ALA A 230 -1.71 7.91 -25.57
CA ALA A 230 -1.09 9.20 -25.27
C ALA A 230 0.18 9.02 -24.43
N THR A 231 1.19 9.83 -24.75
CA THR A 231 2.41 9.97 -23.96
C THR A 231 2.53 11.41 -23.50
N VAL A 232 2.71 11.62 -22.20
CA VAL A 232 2.91 12.90 -21.54
C VAL A 232 4.29 12.91 -20.90
N THR A 233 5.10 13.93 -21.16
CA THR A 233 6.42 14.10 -20.55
C THR A 233 6.60 15.52 -20.04
N GLY A 234 6.75 15.70 -18.73
CA GLY A 234 6.77 17.02 -18.12
C GLY A 234 5.42 17.73 -18.18
N GLY A 235 5.44 19.04 -17.90
CA GLY A 235 4.26 19.90 -17.94
C GLY A 235 3.35 19.81 -16.71
N THR A 236 2.32 20.64 -16.71
CA THR A 236 1.40 20.80 -15.58
C THR A 236 -0.04 20.57 -16.02
N PHE A 237 -0.80 19.80 -15.24
CA PHE A 237 -2.25 19.63 -15.36
C PHE A 237 -2.88 20.16 -14.09
N SER A 238 -3.43 21.37 -14.12
CA SER A 238 -3.95 22.03 -12.93
C SER A 238 -5.38 22.53 -13.03
N ALA A 239 -6.15 22.40 -11.95
CA ALA A 239 -7.52 22.93 -11.84
C ALA A 239 -8.48 22.48 -12.97
N ASN A 240 -8.19 21.34 -13.61
CA ASN A 240 -9.08 20.78 -14.62
C ASN A 240 -10.25 20.05 -13.94
N ALA A 241 -11.41 20.01 -14.60
CA ALA A 241 -12.63 19.47 -14.02
C ALA A 241 -13.41 18.55 -14.97
N ALA A 242 -13.84 17.40 -14.47
CA ALA A 242 -14.68 16.47 -15.20
C ALA A 242 -15.59 15.69 -14.23
N ALA A 243 -16.53 14.88 -14.76
CA ALA A 243 -17.22 13.88 -13.97
C ALA A 243 -16.27 12.77 -13.54
N GLU A 244 -15.40 12.33 -14.46
CA GLU A 244 -14.40 11.26 -14.27
C GLU A 244 -13.05 11.73 -14.78
N GLY A 245 -11.96 11.47 -14.06
CA GLY A 245 -10.61 11.86 -14.51
C GLY A 245 -10.50 13.38 -14.62
N GLY A 246 -10.43 14.08 -13.48
CA GLY A 246 -10.47 15.55 -13.47
C GLY A 246 -9.44 16.18 -14.41
N ALA A 247 -8.25 15.58 -14.53
CA ALA A 247 -7.30 15.91 -15.61
C ALA A 247 -7.27 14.85 -16.72
N LEU A 248 -6.87 13.62 -16.38
CA LEU A 248 -6.51 12.58 -17.35
C LEU A 248 -7.49 11.41 -17.29
N TRP A 249 -7.92 10.93 -18.45
CA TRP A 249 -8.86 9.80 -18.53
C TRP A 249 -8.47 8.80 -19.63
N ASN A 250 -8.49 7.50 -19.33
CA ASN A 250 -8.10 6.42 -20.24
C ASN A 250 -9.15 5.29 -20.32
N SER A 251 -9.64 4.99 -21.52
CA SER A 251 -10.63 3.92 -21.77
C SER A 251 -10.03 2.52 -21.95
N ALA A 252 -10.92 1.54 -22.07
CA ALA A 252 -10.61 0.16 -22.35
C ALA A 252 -9.85 0.00 -23.67
N GLY A 253 -8.69 -0.65 -23.59
CA GLY A 253 -7.76 -0.80 -24.71
C GLY A 253 -6.88 0.42 -24.98
N GLY A 254 -7.09 1.54 -24.28
CA GLY A 254 -6.25 2.73 -24.34
C GLY A 254 -4.96 2.57 -23.54
N THR A 255 -3.91 3.29 -23.95
CA THR A 255 -2.62 3.35 -23.24
C THR A 255 -2.24 4.78 -22.93
N LEU A 256 -2.04 5.09 -21.65
CA LEU A 256 -1.56 6.39 -21.19
C LEU A 256 -0.20 6.22 -20.50
N THR A 257 0.82 6.89 -21.01
CA THR A 257 2.13 6.99 -20.35
C THR A 257 2.35 8.42 -19.87
N VAL A 258 2.68 8.60 -18.61
CA VAL A 258 2.98 9.90 -18.00
C VAL A 258 4.36 9.85 -17.36
N THR A 259 5.22 10.82 -17.66
CA THR A 259 6.57 10.91 -17.10
C THR A 259 6.84 12.32 -16.61
N ASP A 260 7.30 12.47 -15.36
CA ASP A 260 7.74 13.74 -14.76
C ASP A 260 6.72 14.90 -14.85
N ALA A 261 5.42 14.61 -14.93
CA ALA A 261 4.36 15.62 -14.98
C ALA A 261 3.87 16.00 -13.58
N THR A 262 3.32 17.21 -13.44
CA THR A 262 2.61 17.64 -12.23
C THR A 262 1.11 17.65 -12.48
N ILE A 263 0.34 16.83 -11.75
CA ILE A 263 -1.11 16.71 -11.83
C ILE A 263 -1.69 17.22 -10.51
N GLN A 264 -2.16 18.46 -10.47
CA GLN A 264 -2.51 19.11 -9.21
C GLN A 264 -3.85 19.83 -9.18
N GLY A 265 -4.56 19.77 -8.05
CA GLY A 265 -5.76 20.58 -7.84
C GLY A 265 -6.90 20.29 -8.82
N ASN A 266 -6.92 19.12 -9.47
CA ASN A 266 -7.95 18.76 -10.43
C ASN A 266 -9.16 18.16 -9.71
N THR A 267 -10.35 18.24 -10.32
CA THR A 267 -11.61 17.86 -9.69
C THR A 267 -12.40 16.85 -10.52
N ALA A 268 -12.74 15.71 -9.91
CA ALA A 268 -13.77 14.81 -10.40
C ALA A 268 -15.08 15.08 -9.62
N ASN A 269 -16.16 15.41 -10.32
CA ASN A 269 -17.45 15.81 -9.72
C ASN A 269 -18.59 14.82 -9.99
N GLY A 270 -18.30 13.65 -10.57
CA GLY A 270 -19.27 12.61 -10.86
C GLY A 270 -19.86 12.00 -9.57
N ALA A 271 -21.16 11.73 -9.57
CA ALA A 271 -21.87 11.40 -8.34
C ALA A 271 -21.67 9.94 -7.88
N ALA A 272 -21.38 9.03 -8.81
CA ALA A 272 -21.29 7.60 -8.55
C ALA A 272 -19.90 7.16 -8.08
N ALA A 273 -19.83 5.95 -7.51
CA ALA A 273 -18.61 5.43 -6.89
C ALA A 273 -17.48 5.21 -7.91
N ASP A 274 -17.84 4.91 -9.15
CA ASP A 274 -16.99 4.70 -10.31
C ASP A 274 -16.73 5.99 -11.11
N GLN A 275 -17.05 7.16 -10.54
CA GLN A 275 -16.90 8.45 -11.21
C GLN A 275 -16.01 9.42 -10.43
N GLY A 276 -14.81 8.99 -10.12
CA GLY A 276 -13.78 9.74 -9.40
C GLY A 276 -12.50 9.88 -10.23
N GLY A 277 -11.34 9.67 -9.60
CA GLY A 277 -10.05 9.95 -10.23
C GLY A 277 -9.85 11.45 -10.39
N GLY A 278 -9.78 12.20 -9.28
CA GLY A 278 -9.65 13.66 -9.32
C GLY A 278 -8.50 14.11 -10.21
N GLY A 279 -7.37 13.41 -10.17
CA GLY A 279 -6.28 13.56 -11.14
C GLY A 279 -6.45 12.65 -12.36
N VAL A 280 -6.35 11.35 -12.14
CA VAL A 280 -6.26 10.32 -13.19
C VAL A 280 -7.35 9.26 -13.03
N PHE A 281 -7.99 8.91 -14.13
CA PHE A 281 -8.96 7.82 -14.18
C PHE A 281 -8.65 6.83 -15.31
N THR A 282 -8.84 5.54 -15.04
CA THR A 282 -8.80 4.50 -16.08
C THR A 282 -9.98 3.54 -15.96
N GLU A 283 -10.56 3.18 -17.11
CA GLU A 283 -11.61 2.18 -17.25
C GLU A 283 -11.12 1.06 -18.19
N GLY A 284 -10.51 0.00 -17.68
CA GLY A 284 -10.06 -1.13 -18.50
C GLY A 284 -8.80 -0.90 -19.33
N GLY A 285 -8.25 0.31 -19.33
CA GLY A 285 -7.02 0.68 -20.05
C GLY A 285 -5.75 0.47 -19.22
N ALA A 286 -4.60 0.66 -19.87
CA ALA A 286 -3.29 0.63 -19.24
C ALA A 286 -2.78 2.06 -18.98
N VAL A 287 -2.37 2.35 -17.74
CA VAL A 287 -1.74 3.61 -17.36
C VAL A 287 -0.37 3.33 -16.73
N THR A 288 0.66 4.03 -17.18
CA THR A 288 1.99 4.01 -16.59
C THR A 288 2.39 5.42 -16.21
N ILE A 289 2.74 5.64 -14.94
CA ILE A 289 3.20 6.92 -14.41
C ILE A 289 4.60 6.71 -13.84
N THR A 290 5.54 7.57 -14.21
CA THR A 290 6.93 7.50 -13.73
C THR A 290 7.43 8.88 -13.35
N GLY A 291 7.89 9.07 -12.11
CA GLY A 291 8.26 10.38 -11.61
C GLY A 291 7.05 11.31 -11.44
N GLY A 292 7.31 12.58 -11.15
CA GLY A 292 6.27 13.61 -11.07
C GLY A 292 5.47 13.61 -9.76
N ILE A 293 4.37 14.39 -9.78
CA ILE A 293 3.54 14.72 -8.62
C ILE A 293 2.07 14.58 -8.98
N ILE A 294 1.28 13.96 -8.10
CA ILE A 294 -0.18 13.90 -8.12
C ILE A 294 -0.67 14.47 -6.79
N GLU A 295 -0.98 15.77 -6.75
CA GLU A 295 -1.18 16.50 -5.49
C GLU A 295 -2.50 17.27 -5.41
N GLY A 296 -3.18 17.20 -4.26
CA GLY A 296 -4.31 18.09 -3.98
C GLY A 296 -5.50 17.91 -4.93
N ASN A 297 -5.62 16.74 -5.58
CA ASN A 297 -6.75 16.44 -6.47
C ASN A 297 -7.94 15.94 -5.64
N ASP A 298 -9.15 16.23 -6.11
CA ASP A 298 -10.37 16.04 -5.33
C ASP A 298 -11.46 15.29 -6.11
N ALA A 299 -11.90 14.15 -5.57
CA ALA A 299 -13.10 13.44 -6.01
C ALA A 299 -14.31 13.90 -5.18
N THR A 300 -14.82 15.08 -5.50
CA THR A 300 -15.90 15.82 -4.80
C THR A 300 -17.30 15.21 -4.94
N GLY A 301 -17.47 14.26 -5.85
CA GLY A 301 -18.70 13.53 -6.08
C GLY A 301 -19.30 12.94 -4.81
N THR A 302 -20.63 12.80 -4.72
CA THR A 302 -21.28 12.26 -3.50
C THR A 302 -20.78 10.89 -3.07
N LEU A 303 -20.30 10.08 -4.02
CA LEU A 303 -19.65 8.80 -3.79
C LEU A 303 -18.24 8.75 -4.43
N GLY A 304 -17.65 9.92 -4.74
CA GLY A 304 -16.38 10.02 -5.47
C GLY A 304 -15.24 9.28 -4.76
N SER A 305 -14.43 8.55 -5.52
CA SER A 305 -13.32 7.75 -5.00
C SER A 305 -12.04 8.01 -5.79
N GLY A 306 -10.87 7.70 -5.23
CA GLY A 306 -9.61 7.91 -5.93
C GLY A 306 -9.34 9.39 -6.15
N GLY A 307 -9.10 10.15 -5.08
CA GLY A 307 -8.85 11.59 -5.18
C GLY A 307 -7.70 11.90 -6.14
N GLY A 308 -6.60 11.15 -6.03
CA GLY A 308 -5.51 11.17 -7.00
C GLY A 308 -5.79 10.31 -8.23
N ILE A 309 -5.90 9.00 -8.02
CA ILE A 309 -6.05 7.99 -9.07
C ILE A 309 -7.25 7.09 -8.78
N GLN A 310 -8.07 6.83 -9.81
CA GLN A 310 -9.05 5.75 -9.78
C GLN A 310 -8.80 4.75 -10.92
N ASN A 311 -8.64 3.47 -10.55
CA ASN A 311 -8.44 2.35 -11.47
C ASN A 311 -9.64 1.41 -11.45
N VAL A 312 -10.44 1.47 -12.52
CA VAL A 312 -11.62 0.60 -12.71
C VAL A 312 -11.31 -0.41 -13.80
N ASN A 313 -11.20 -1.70 -13.45
CA ASN A 313 -10.98 -2.80 -14.41
C ASN A 313 -9.68 -2.71 -15.24
N GLY A 314 -8.76 -1.78 -14.94
CA GLY A 314 -7.56 -1.51 -15.72
C GLY A 314 -6.27 -1.98 -15.05
N THR A 315 -5.15 -1.63 -15.69
CA THR A 315 -3.80 -1.83 -15.16
C THR A 315 -3.14 -0.47 -14.94
N VAL A 316 -2.74 -0.20 -13.70
CA VAL A 316 -2.01 1.03 -13.34
C VAL A 316 -0.65 0.64 -12.76
N THR A 317 0.42 1.24 -13.29
CA THR A 317 1.76 1.15 -12.70
C THR A 317 2.27 2.54 -12.40
N VAL A 318 2.69 2.78 -11.17
CA VAL A 318 3.25 4.06 -10.71
C VAL A 318 4.64 3.81 -10.13
N THR A 319 5.63 4.61 -10.54
CA THR A 319 7.01 4.45 -10.07
C THR A 319 7.67 5.80 -9.75
N GLY A 320 8.19 5.96 -8.53
CA GLY A 320 8.95 7.17 -8.18
C GLY A 320 8.13 8.46 -8.15
N THR A 321 6.83 8.37 -7.89
CA THR A 321 5.87 9.50 -7.94
C THR A 321 5.40 9.87 -6.53
N GLU A 322 5.16 11.15 -6.29
CA GLU A 322 4.49 11.64 -5.08
C GLU A 322 2.98 11.70 -5.31
N ILE A 323 2.19 10.99 -4.50
CA ILE A 323 0.73 11.02 -4.49
C ILE A 323 0.30 11.61 -3.14
N THR A 324 0.10 12.93 -3.10
CA THR A 324 -0.03 13.67 -1.84
C THR A 324 -1.27 14.54 -1.73
N GLU A 325 -1.78 14.73 -0.52
CA GLU A 325 -2.86 15.69 -0.22
C GLU A 325 -4.14 15.52 -1.06
N ASN A 326 -4.35 14.35 -1.68
CA ASN A 326 -5.53 14.10 -2.48
C ASN A 326 -6.71 13.73 -1.59
N THR A 327 -7.90 14.13 -2.01
CA THR A 327 -9.12 13.97 -1.23
C THR A 327 -10.18 13.21 -2.02
N ALA A 328 -10.88 12.30 -1.36
CA ALA A 328 -12.08 11.67 -1.88
C ALA A 328 -13.23 11.80 -0.89
N VAL A 329 -14.46 11.69 -1.38
CA VAL A 329 -15.63 11.62 -0.48
C VAL A 329 -15.82 10.22 0.06
N ARG A 330 -15.69 9.17 -0.75
CA ARG A 330 -16.09 7.80 -0.39
C ARG A 330 -14.94 6.90 0.04
N ALA A 331 -13.89 6.82 -0.78
CA ALA A 331 -12.81 5.86 -0.62
C ALA A 331 -11.56 6.24 -1.42
N GLY A 332 -10.39 5.77 -0.98
CA GLY A 332 -9.14 5.92 -1.70
C GLY A 332 -8.77 7.38 -1.89
N GLY A 333 -8.44 8.10 -0.81
CA GLY A 333 -8.07 9.51 -0.89
C GLY A 333 -6.96 9.75 -1.93
N GLY A 334 -5.92 8.91 -1.88
CA GLY A 334 -4.88 8.86 -2.91
C GLY A 334 -5.29 7.99 -4.10
N VAL A 335 -5.51 6.69 -3.85
CA VAL A 335 -5.73 5.67 -4.89
C VAL A 335 -6.95 4.80 -4.58
N GLU A 336 -7.86 4.67 -5.54
CA GLU A 336 -8.90 3.63 -5.55
C GLU A 336 -8.54 2.58 -6.59
N ALA A 337 -8.49 1.31 -6.19
CA ALA A 337 -8.16 0.19 -7.07
C ALA A 337 -9.23 -0.91 -6.99
N GLY A 338 -9.78 -1.33 -8.12
CA GLY A 338 -10.55 -2.56 -8.19
C GLY A 338 -11.76 -2.51 -9.13
N PRO A 339 -12.39 -3.66 -9.38
CA PRO A 339 -13.63 -3.70 -10.14
C PRO A 339 -14.77 -3.06 -9.34
N LEU A 340 -15.33 -1.97 -9.87
CA LEU A 340 -16.55 -1.35 -9.33
C LEU A 340 -17.84 -1.87 -9.98
N LEU A 341 -17.74 -2.74 -11.00
CA LEU A 341 -18.88 -3.33 -11.72
C LEU A 341 -19.07 -4.81 -11.34
N ALA A 342 -20.30 -5.31 -11.54
CA ALA A 342 -20.77 -6.60 -11.02
C ALA A 342 -19.85 -7.81 -11.32
N PRO A 343 -19.74 -8.78 -10.39
CA PRO A 343 -18.88 -9.96 -10.52
C PRO A 343 -19.12 -10.75 -11.82
N GLY A 344 -18.05 -11.23 -12.43
CA GLY A 344 -18.10 -12.25 -13.49
C GLY A 344 -17.93 -11.76 -14.94
N THR A 345 -17.58 -10.49 -15.16
CA THR A 345 -17.29 -9.97 -16.53
C THR A 345 -16.07 -9.07 -16.67
N ALA A 346 -15.38 -8.70 -15.58
CA ALA A 346 -14.26 -7.77 -15.61
C ALA A 346 -12.89 -8.47 -15.79
N ALA A 347 -11.99 -7.82 -16.52
CA ALA A 347 -10.56 -8.15 -16.50
C ALA A 347 -9.99 -7.97 -15.08
N ALA A 348 -8.88 -8.64 -14.77
CA ALA A 348 -8.18 -8.43 -13.50
C ALA A 348 -7.80 -6.95 -13.37
N THR A 349 -8.16 -6.31 -12.26
CA THR A 349 -7.74 -4.93 -11.97
C THR A 349 -6.44 -4.99 -11.19
N THR A 350 -5.37 -4.46 -11.75
CA THR A 350 -4.04 -4.50 -11.13
C THR A 350 -3.50 -3.09 -10.92
N THR A 351 -2.95 -2.83 -9.73
CA THR A 351 -2.26 -1.59 -9.42
C THR A 351 -0.91 -1.91 -8.80
N THR A 352 0.17 -1.35 -9.32
CA THR A 352 1.52 -1.50 -8.75
C THR A 352 2.08 -0.13 -8.41
N LEU A 353 2.48 0.06 -7.16
CA LEU A 353 3.13 1.25 -6.66
C LEU A 353 4.57 0.87 -6.25
N THR A 354 5.58 1.50 -6.85
CA THR A 354 6.99 1.25 -6.55
C THR A 354 7.72 2.57 -6.26
N ASP A 355 8.48 2.65 -5.18
CA ASP A 355 9.15 3.89 -4.78
C ASP A 355 8.19 5.10 -4.71
N VAL A 356 6.94 4.89 -4.30
CA VAL A 356 5.90 5.92 -4.24
C VAL A 356 5.81 6.53 -2.85
N LEU A 357 5.70 7.86 -2.78
CA LEU A 357 5.24 8.55 -1.57
C LEU A 357 3.72 8.70 -1.64
N LEU A 358 2.98 7.95 -0.82
CA LEU A 358 1.54 8.04 -0.67
C LEU A 358 1.23 8.78 0.64
N GLY A 359 1.13 10.11 0.58
CA GLY A 359 1.23 10.99 1.75
C GLY A 359 0.05 11.95 1.99
N GLY A 360 -0.47 12.06 3.21
CA GLY A 360 -1.41 13.14 3.55
C GLY A 360 -2.76 13.08 2.82
N ASN A 361 -3.11 11.93 2.24
CA ASN A 361 -4.35 11.77 1.50
C ASN A 361 -5.53 11.50 2.45
N THR A 362 -6.73 11.97 2.09
CA THR A 362 -7.88 11.96 3.00
C THR A 362 -9.17 11.48 2.37
N VAL A 363 -10.02 10.86 3.19
CA VAL A 363 -11.41 10.57 2.83
C VAL A 363 -12.35 11.34 3.77
N SER A 364 -13.35 12.02 3.22
CA SER A 364 -14.15 13.02 3.94
C SER A 364 -15.61 12.63 4.21
N GLY A 365 -16.11 11.52 3.66
CA GLY A 365 -17.49 11.09 3.76
C GLY A 365 -17.67 9.57 3.87
N PRO A 366 -18.91 9.07 4.07
CA PRO A 366 -19.16 7.65 4.29
C PRO A 366 -19.05 6.81 2.99
N PRO A 367 -18.64 5.53 3.07
CA PRO A 367 -18.26 4.81 4.29
C PRO A 367 -16.91 5.28 4.87
N GLY A 368 -16.02 5.83 4.03
CA GLY A 368 -14.83 6.56 4.48
C GLY A 368 -13.56 5.74 4.52
N ASN A 369 -13.25 4.95 3.49
CA ASN A 369 -12.26 3.87 3.62
C ASN A 369 -10.97 4.16 2.83
N GLY A 370 -9.81 3.83 3.39
CA GLY A 370 -8.52 3.90 2.68
C GLY A 370 -8.06 5.33 2.40
N GLY A 371 -7.39 5.97 3.36
CA GLY A 371 -6.93 7.35 3.20
C GLY A 371 -5.89 7.46 2.08
N GLY A 372 -4.86 6.62 2.15
CA GLY A 372 -3.88 6.48 1.09
C GLY A 372 -4.44 5.67 -0.07
N LEU A 373 -4.77 4.40 0.17
CA LEU A 373 -5.22 3.46 -0.85
C LEU A 373 -6.39 2.60 -0.37
N HIS A 374 -7.34 2.35 -1.27
CA HIS A 374 -8.48 1.47 -1.05
C HIS A 374 -8.62 0.44 -2.19
N ILE A 375 -8.82 -0.83 -1.83
CA ILE A 375 -9.03 -1.94 -2.77
C ILE A 375 -10.48 -2.40 -2.73
N THR A 376 -11.25 -2.13 -3.78
CA THR A 376 -12.63 -2.64 -3.92
C THR A 376 -12.64 -4.00 -4.62
N GLY A 377 -13.41 -4.96 -4.09
CA GLY A 377 -13.63 -6.26 -4.75
C GLY A 377 -12.34 -7.02 -5.03
N ALA A 378 -12.30 -7.78 -6.14
CA ALA A 378 -11.17 -8.62 -6.51
C ALA A 378 -9.98 -7.86 -7.14
N GLY A 379 -9.69 -6.65 -6.66
CA GLY A 379 -8.51 -5.89 -7.07
C GLY A 379 -7.22 -6.51 -6.53
N THR A 380 -6.13 -6.44 -7.30
CA THR A 380 -4.79 -6.84 -6.86
C THR A 380 -3.89 -5.63 -6.81
N VAL A 381 -3.25 -5.40 -5.66
CA VAL A 381 -2.36 -4.26 -5.46
C VAL A 381 -1.03 -4.72 -4.86
N ASP A 382 0.06 -4.25 -5.47
CA ASP A 382 1.41 -4.37 -4.93
C ASP A 382 1.93 -2.98 -4.55
N VAL A 383 2.41 -2.84 -3.31
CA VAL A 383 3.08 -1.64 -2.77
C VAL A 383 4.49 -2.03 -2.39
N VAL A 384 5.48 -1.54 -3.14
CA VAL A 384 6.88 -1.99 -3.08
C VAL A 384 7.80 -0.81 -2.83
N ASP A 385 8.74 -0.94 -1.90
CA ASP A 385 9.78 0.07 -1.61
C ASP A 385 9.20 1.49 -1.41
N SER A 386 7.98 1.59 -0.90
CA SER A 386 7.20 2.83 -0.88
C SER A 386 7.08 3.41 0.53
N THR A 387 6.49 4.60 0.64
CA THR A 387 6.16 5.23 1.92
C THR A 387 4.69 5.63 1.93
N VAL A 388 3.92 5.09 2.88
CA VAL A 388 2.50 5.41 3.13
C VAL A 388 2.42 6.20 4.43
N VAL A 389 2.19 7.50 4.36
CA VAL A 389 2.37 8.39 5.51
C VAL A 389 1.28 9.44 5.69
N ASP A 390 0.93 9.76 6.94
CA ASP A 390 0.02 10.87 7.29
C ASP A 390 -1.37 10.81 6.62
N ASN A 391 -1.80 9.64 6.14
CA ASN A 391 -3.11 9.51 5.49
C ASN A 391 -4.22 9.36 6.54
N THR A 392 -5.43 9.82 6.21
CA THR A 392 -6.57 9.83 7.14
C THR A 392 -7.85 9.29 6.51
N ALA A 393 -8.50 8.35 7.20
CA ALA A 393 -9.79 7.79 6.81
C ALA A 393 -10.65 7.42 8.03
N VAL A 394 -11.87 6.94 7.81
CA VAL A 394 -12.68 6.28 8.84
C VAL A 394 -12.08 4.92 9.15
N GLU A 395 -11.76 4.14 8.12
CA GLU A 395 -11.15 2.80 8.21
C GLU A 395 -9.92 2.73 7.33
N GLY A 396 -8.85 2.04 7.76
CA GLY A 396 -7.64 1.88 6.94
C GLY A 396 -7.01 3.24 6.63
N GLY A 397 -6.50 3.93 7.65
CA GLY A 397 -5.96 5.29 7.49
C GLY A 397 -4.95 5.35 6.34
N GLY A 398 -4.02 4.40 6.30
CA GLY A 398 -3.09 4.19 5.19
C GLY A 398 -3.71 3.37 4.06
N LEU A 399 -3.88 2.07 4.31
CA LEU A 399 -4.29 1.06 3.31
C LEU A 399 -5.57 0.33 3.75
N TRP A 400 -6.46 0.07 2.81
CA TRP A 400 -7.69 -0.70 3.04
C TRP A 400 -7.86 -1.79 1.97
N ASN A 401 -8.12 -3.03 2.39
CA ASN A 401 -8.32 -4.19 1.52
C ASN A 401 -9.69 -4.84 1.73
N SER A 402 -10.43 -5.09 0.64
CA SER A 402 -11.73 -5.79 0.73
C SER A 402 -11.59 -7.29 0.94
N ALA A 403 -12.69 -7.96 1.27
CA ALA A 403 -12.78 -9.41 1.43
C ALA A 403 -12.30 -10.25 0.22
N ALA A 404 -12.33 -9.68 -1.00
CA ALA A 404 -11.87 -10.37 -2.21
C ALA A 404 -10.55 -9.79 -2.76
N GLY A 405 -10.01 -8.75 -2.12
CA GLY A 405 -8.85 -8.04 -2.59
C GLY A 405 -7.55 -8.74 -2.18
N VAL A 406 -6.52 -8.54 -2.99
CA VAL A 406 -5.17 -9.05 -2.75
C VAL A 406 -4.23 -7.86 -2.58
N LEU A 407 -3.61 -7.73 -1.41
CA LEU A 407 -2.66 -6.68 -1.09
C LEU A 407 -1.30 -7.29 -0.74
N THR A 408 -0.29 -6.96 -1.53
CA THR A 408 1.12 -7.22 -1.20
C THR A 408 1.81 -5.91 -0.81
N VAL A 409 2.50 -5.90 0.33
CA VAL A 409 3.33 -4.80 0.79
C VAL A 409 4.74 -5.34 1.03
N SER A 410 5.76 -4.77 0.38
CA SER A 410 7.16 -5.20 0.53
C SER A 410 8.10 -4.01 0.62
N GLY A 411 9.11 -4.08 1.50
CA GLY A 411 10.11 -3.01 1.63
C GLY A 411 9.55 -1.63 1.99
N THR A 412 8.32 -1.56 2.51
CA THR A 412 7.53 -0.31 2.57
C THR A 412 7.43 0.20 4.00
N THR A 413 7.44 1.52 4.18
CA THR A 413 7.13 2.17 5.46
C THR A 413 5.68 2.64 5.47
N ILE A 414 4.89 2.20 6.45
CA ILE A 414 3.50 2.63 6.70
C ILE A 414 3.48 3.35 8.05
N SER A 415 3.45 4.68 8.06
CA SER A 415 3.60 5.44 9.30
C SER A 415 2.68 6.63 9.49
N ASN A 416 2.35 6.95 10.75
CA ASN A 416 1.55 8.12 11.12
C ASN A 416 0.18 8.23 10.42
N ASN A 417 -0.35 7.10 9.94
CA ASN A 417 -1.67 7.09 9.33
C ASN A 417 -2.75 6.98 10.42
N THR A 418 -3.90 7.60 10.17
CA THR A 418 -4.97 7.77 11.16
C THR A 418 -6.29 7.17 10.68
N ALA A 419 -6.83 6.23 11.45
CA ALA A 419 -8.22 5.81 11.36
C ALA A 419 -9.06 6.57 12.39
N THR A 420 -10.17 7.16 11.96
CA THR A 420 -11.02 8.05 12.79
C THR A 420 -12.36 7.44 13.16
N GLY A 421 -12.67 6.25 12.65
CA GLY A 421 -13.94 5.58 12.82
C GLY A 421 -14.26 5.24 14.27
N ALA A 422 -15.49 5.58 14.69
CA ALA A 422 -15.88 5.53 16.08
C ALA A 422 -16.18 4.11 16.59
N ALA A 423 -16.53 3.18 15.70
CA ALA A 423 -16.88 1.82 16.05
C ALA A 423 -15.66 0.90 16.12
N ALA A 424 -15.84 -0.24 16.80
CA ALA A 424 -14.79 -1.22 17.06
C ALA A 424 -14.21 -1.87 15.80
N ASP A 425 -15.01 -1.91 14.75
CA ASP A 425 -14.70 -2.43 13.43
C ASP A 425 -14.20 -1.35 12.45
N GLN A 426 -13.96 -0.13 12.92
CA GLN A 426 -13.58 1.01 12.07
C GLN A 426 -12.17 1.55 12.39
N GLY A 427 -11.19 0.65 12.48
CA GLY A 427 -9.81 0.95 12.85
C GLY A 427 -8.81 0.67 11.74
N GLY A 428 -7.63 0.14 12.10
CA GLY A 428 -6.55 -0.15 11.14
C GLY A 428 -5.83 1.12 10.72
N GLY A 429 -5.30 1.90 11.67
CA GLY A 429 -4.67 3.20 11.39
C GLY A 429 -3.68 3.10 10.23
N GLY A 430 -2.83 2.07 10.24
CA GLY A 430 -1.96 1.71 9.12
C GLY A 430 -2.71 0.93 8.03
N VAL A 431 -3.14 -0.29 8.36
CA VAL A 431 -3.75 -1.25 7.42
C VAL A 431 -5.06 -1.78 7.97
N PHE A 432 -6.08 -1.82 7.12
CA PHE A 432 -7.34 -2.52 7.36
C PHE A 432 -7.56 -3.60 6.32
N THR A 433 -8.06 -4.77 6.72
CA THR A 433 -8.56 -5.79 5.79
C THR A 433 -9.89 -6.38 6.27
N GLU A 434 -10.77 -6.65 5.32
CA GLU A 434 -12.07 -7.32 5.51
C GLU A 434 -12.01 -8.82 5.13
N GLY A 435 -10.86 -9.46 5.33
CA GLY A 435 -10.66 -10.89 5.13
C GLY A 435 -10.04 -11.25 3.77
N GLY A 436 -9.66 -10.26 2.98
CA GLY A 436 -8.87 -10.47 1.77
C GLY A 436 -7.40 -10.77 2.07
N ASP A 437 -6.71 -11.35 1.10
CA ASP A 437 -5.30 -11.74 1.19
C ASP A 437 -4.42 -10.51 1.44
N VAL A 438 -3.69 -10.51 2.56
CA VAL A 438 -2.68 -9.49 2.85
C VAL A 438 -1.35 -10.15 3.17
N LEU A 439 -0.33 -9.83 2.37
CA LEU A 439 1.06 -10.17 2.64
C LEU A 439 1.84 -8.89 2.90
N ILE A 440 2.47 -8.80 4.07
CA ILE A 440 3.39 -7.72 4.43
C ILE A 440 4.75 -8.35 4.69
N ASP A 441 5.75 -7.98 3.91
CA ASP A 441 7.10 -8.51 4.00
C ASP A 441 8.12 -7.37 4.13
N THR A 442 9.17 -7.57 4.92
CA THR A 442 10.31 -6.65 5.02
C THR A 442 9.94 -5.16 5.19
N SER A 443 8.86 -4.89 5.92
CA SER A 443 8.22 -3.57 6.01
C SER A 443 8.21 -3.01 7.44
N ASP A 444 7.99 -1.70 7.59
CA ASP A 444 7.85 -1.03 8.89
C ASP A 444 6.47 -0.39 9.01
N ILE A 445 5.69 -0.80 10.00
CA ILE A 445 4.36 -0.26 10.32
C ILE A 445 4.48 0.47 11.65
N SER A 446 4.61 1.80 11.62
CA SER A 446 5.00 2.56 12.80
C SER A 446 4.22 3.84 13.08
N GLY A 447 3.89 4.07 14.35
CA GLY A 447 3.23 5.31 14.78
C GLY A 447 1.83 5.55 14.19
N ASN A 448 1.16 4.51 13.70
CA ASN A 448 -0.21 4.63 13.19
C ASN A 448 -1.22 4.64 14.35
N ASP A 449 -2.35 5.32 14.15
CA ASP A 449 -3.31 5.60 15.24
C ASP A 449 -4.76 5.28 14.83
N ALA A 450 -5.44 4.45 15.62
CA ALA A 450 -6.88 4.25 15.56
C ALA A 450 -7.57 5.09 16.64
N THR A 451 -7.82 6.36 16.29
CA THR A 451 -8.22 7.45 17.21
C THR A 451 -9.69 7.47 17.60
N GLY A 452 -10.55 6.74 16.89
CA GLY A 452 -11.98 6.77 17.15
C GLY A 452 -12.35 6.17 18.51
N ALA A 453 -13.57 6.44 18.99
CA ALA A 453 -13.96 6.14 20.37
C ALA A 453 -13.80 4.65 20.78
N LEU A 454 -13.93 3.73 19.82
CA LEU A 454 -13.65 2.30 19.99
C LEU A 454 -12.59 1.81 18.98
N GLY A 455 -11.78 2.72 18.43
CA GLY A 455 -10.79 2.45 17.38
C GLY A 455 -9.82 1.35 17.78
N SER A 456 -9.51 0.47 16.83
CA SER A 456 -8.89 -0.84 17.06
C SER A 456 -7.82 -1.13 16.02
N GLY A 457 -6.82 -1.94 16.33
CA GLY A 457 -5.76 -2.28 15.37
C GLY A 457 -5.00 -1.04 14.92
N GLY A 458 -4.24 -0.41 15.82
CA GLY A 458 -3.54 0.85 15.52
C GLY A 458 -2.65 0.72 14.28
N GLY A 459 -1.86 -0.37 14.24
CA GLY A 459 -1.10 -0.77 13.07
C GLY A 459 -1.99 -1.49 12.05
N ILE A 460 -2.54 -2.64 12.43
CA ILE A 460 -3.35 -3.51 11.54
C ILE A 460 -4.67 -3.89 12.21
N LEU A 461 -5.77 -3.75 11.49
CA LEU A 461 -7.06 -4.35 11.85
C LEU A 461 -7.45 -5.40 10.80
N ASN A 462 -7.54 -6.66 11.22
CA ASN A 462 -7.90 -7.81 10.40
C ASN A 462 -9.28 -8.33 10.81
N LEU A 463 -10.30 -8.06 9.99
CA LEU A 463 -11.66 -8.52 10.23
C LEU A 463 -12.08 -9.46 9.12
N ASN A 464 -12.84 -10.50 9.43
CA ASN A 464 -13.43 -11.36 8.41
C ASN A 464 -14.94 -11.10 8.30
N ALA A 465 -15.42 -10.70 7.12
CA ALA A 465 -16.85 -10.41 6.88
C ALA A 465 -17.61 -11.53 6.16
N ALA A 466 -16.94 -12.40 5.39
CA ALA A 466 -17.59 -13.51 4.67
C ALA A 466 -16.58 -14.57 4.19
N ALA A 467 -17.05 -15.81 3.98
CA ALA A 467 -16.23 -16.91 3.48
C ALA A 467 -15.65 -16.63 2.08
N ALA A 468 -14.38 -17.00 1.87
CA ALA A 468 -13.88 -17.25 0.52
C ALA A 468 -14.74 -18.37 -0.11
N GLU A 469 -15.23 -18.15 -1.34
CA GLU A 469 -16.12 -19.14 -2.01
C GLU A 469 -15.45 -20.51 -2.23
N ASP A 470 -14.12 -20.59 -2.12
CA ASP A 470 -13.32 -21.80 -2.28
C ASP A 470 -12.94 -22.50 -0.96
N GLY A 471 -13.32 -21.94 0.19
CA GLY A 471 -12.93 -22.46 1.52
C GLY A 471 -11.46 -22.19 1.91
N SER A 472 -10.76 -21.33 1.17
CA SER A 472 -9.42 -20.85 1.53
C SER A 472 -9.51 -19.85 2.69
N THR A 473 -8.69 -20.04 3.73
CA THR A 473 -8.52 -19.05 4.81
C THR A 473 -7.46 -18.03 4.41
N VAL A 474 -7.92 -17.09 3.58
CA VAL A 474 -7.37 -15.75 3.33
C VAL A 474 -7.09 -14.95 4.61
N GLY A 475 -5.85 -14.74 5.04
CA GLY A 475 -5.53 -14.00 6.26
C GLY A 475 -4.46 -12.93 6.07
N VAL A 476 -3.99 -12.39 7.19
CA VAL A 476 -2.85 -11.48 7.23
C VAL A 476 -1.58 -12.27 7.52
N VAL A 477 -0.60 -12.18 6.63
CA VAL A 477 0.74 -12.74 6.81
C VAL A 477 1.75 -11.61 6.90
N VAL A 478 2.48 -11.55 8.01
CA VAL A 478 3.54 -10.54 8.23
C VAL A 478 4.86 -11.27 8.44
N ILE A 479 5.86 -10.95 7.61
CA ILE A 479 7.17 -11.61 7.59
C ILE A 479 8.27 -10.56 7.69
N ASP A 480 9.29 -10.82 8.51
CA ASP A 480 10.54 -10.04 8.59
C ASP A 480 10.32 -8.52 8.72
N SER A 481 9.26 -8.13 9.42
CA SER A 481 8.74 -6.75 9.47
C SER A 481 8.68 -6.22 10.89
N ALA A 482 8.59 -4.89 11.04
CA ALA A 482 8.37 -4.22 12.31
C ALA A 482 6.95 -3.66 12.41
N ILE A 483 6.34 -3.82 13.58
CA ILE A 483 5.07 -3.18 13.95
C ILE A 483 5.34 -2.44 15.25
N ASN A 484 5.62 -1.14 15.15
CA ASN A 484 6.24 -0.38 16.23
C ASN A 484 5.47 0.89 16.63
N GLY A 485 5.17 1.06 17.91
CA GLY A 485 4.69 2.34 18.43
C GLY A 485 3.30 2.74 17.92
N ASN A 486 2.51 1.77 17.45
CA ASN A 486 1.16 2.02 16.99
C ASN A 486 0.19 2.13 18.18
N THR A 487 -0.86 2.92 18.02
CA THR A 487 -1.82 3.21 19.08
C THR A 487 -3.24 2.88 18.66
N ALA A 488 -4.00 2.25 19.55
CA ALA A 488 -5.43 2.08 19.42
C ALA A 488 -6.14 2.58 20.68
N VAL A 489 -7.37 3.06 20.51
CA VAL A 489 -8.20 3.45 21.66
C VAL A 489 -8.75 2.22 22.38
N ARG A 490 -9.17 1.16 21.69
CA ARG A 490 -9.79 -0.01 22.30
C ARG A 490 -8.82 -1.17 22.47
N ALA A 491 -8.45 -1.84 21.40
CA ALA A 491 -7.68 -3.07 21.45
C ALA A 491 -6.72 -3.19 20.27
N GLY A 492 -5.69 -4.02 20.44
CA GLY A 492 -4.69 -4.27 19.42
C GLY A 492 -3.93 -3.00 19.06
N GLY A 493 -3.12 -2.46 19.98
CA GLY A 493 -2.30 -1.28 19.68
C GLY A 493 -1.50 -1.50 18.40
N GLY A 494 -0.87 -2.68 18.29
CA GLY A 494 -0.22 -3.14 17.07
C GLY A 494 -1.23 -3.77 16.11
N ILE A 495 -1.80 -4.92 16.50
CA ILE A 495 -2.73 -5.69 15.68
C ILE A 495 -3.98 -6.07 16.47
N GLU A 496 -5.15 -5.91 15.88
CA GLU A 496 -6.34 -6.67 16.27
C GLU A 496 -6.81 -7.56 15.12
N ALA A 497 -7.18 -8.79 15.44
CA ALA A 497 -7.79 -9.74 14.53
C ALA A 497 -9.09 -10.31 15.13
N GLY A 498 -10.06 -10.65 14.30
CA GLY A 498 -11.25 -11.40 14.72
C GLY A 498 -12.40 -11.38 13.70
N PRO A 499 -13.44 -12.19 13.90
CA PRO A 499 -14.62 -12.15 13.04
C PRO A 499 -15.34 -10.81 13.25
N LEU A 500 -15.89 -10.25 12.17
CA LEU A 500 -16.81 -9.13 12.29
C LEU A 500 -18.00 -9.53 13.16
N VAL A 501 -18.59 -8.60 13.92
CA VAL A 501 -19.73 -8.90 14.81
C VAL A 501 -20.88 -9.54 14.01
N GLY A 502 -21.18 -10.81 14.29
CA GLY A 502 -22.21 -11.59 13.60
C GLY A 502 -21.74 -12.40 12.40
N ALA A 503 -20.45 -12.33 12.05
CA ALA A 503 -19.80 -13.29 11.16
C ALA A 503 -19.59 -14.64 11.87
N VAL A 504 -19.50 -15.70 11.08
CA VAL A 504 -19.37 -17.09 11.56
C VAL A 504 -17.95 -17.63 11.31
N GLU A 505 -17.13 -16.92 10.54
CA GLU A 505 -15.86 -17.44 10.03
C GLU A 505 -14.65 -16.92 10.82
N PRO A 506 -13.69 -17.79 11.18
CA PRO A 506 -12.49 -17.39 11.89
C PRO A 506 -11.57 -16.53 11.02
N THR A 507 -10.78 -15.66 11.66
CA THR A 507 -9.62 -14.99 11.01
C THR A 507 -8.37 -15.85 11.07
N SER A 508 -7.45 -15.69 10.11
CA SER A 508 -6.10 -16.22 10.19
C SER A 508 -5.07 -15.10 10.24
N THR A 509 -4.06 -15.21 11.11
CA THR A 509 -2.93 -14.27 11.16
C THR A 509 -1.62 -15.01 11.45
N VAL A 510 -0.59 -14.72 10.66
CA VAL A 510 0.73 -15.32 10.80
C VAL A 510 1.78 -14.22 10.94
N LEU A 511 2.57 -14.28 12.00
CA LEU A 511 3.72 -13.42 12.25
C LEU A 511 4.97 -14.29 12.27
N THR A 512 5.95 -14.00 11.41
CA THR A 512 7.23 -14.72 11.35
C THR A 512 8.37 -13.72 11.26
N GLY A 513 9.35 -13.80 12.17
CA GLY A 513 10.47 -12.83 12.16
C GLY A 513 10.05 -11.39 12.46
N VAL A 514 8.92 -11.19 13.15
CA VAL A 514 8.33 -9.85 13.37
C VAL A 514 8.88 -9.19 14.63
N ALA A 515 9.07 -7.88 14.60
CA ALA A 515 9.28 -7.05 15.79
C ALA A 515 7.98 -6.30 16.15
N LEU A 516 7.17 -6.87 17.04
CA LEU A 516 5.93 -6.29 17.54
C LEU A 516 6.23 -5.50 18.83
N THR A 517 6.57 -4.21 18.68
CA THR A 517 7.19 -3.44 19.76
C THR A 517 6.52 -2.12 20.10
N GLY A 518 6.53 -1.71 21.37
CA GLY A 518 6.12 -0.35 21.77
C GLY A 518 4.65 0.02 21.50
N ASN A 519 3.79 -0.95 21.13
CA ASN A 519 2.42 -0.66 20.74
C ASN A 519 1.52 -0.49 21.96
N THR A 520 0.51 0.38 21.84
CA THR A 520 -0.32 0.78 22.98
C THR A 520 -1.81 0.70 22.69
N ALA A 521 -2.57 -0.02 23.53
CA ALA A 521 -4.02 0.10 23.62
C ALA A 521 -4.38 0.97 24.83
N THR A 522 -4.98 2.13 24.60
CA THR A 522 -5.13 3.20 25.63
C THR A 522 -6.44 3.17 26.41
N GLY A 523 -7.41 2.37 25.98
CA GLY A 523 -8.78 2.42 26.47
C GLY A 523 -8.93 1.88 27.87
N VAL A 524 -9.50 2.70 28.77
CA VAL A 524 -9.89 2.29 30.13
C VAL A 524 -11.22 1.53 30.20
N GLY A 525 -11.90 1.35 29.07
CA GLY A 525 -13.16 0.61 28.95
C GLY A 525 -12.92 -0.73 28.27
N ALA A 526 -13.49 -1.80 28.83
CA ALA A 526 -13.32 -3.14 28.27
C ALA A 526 -13.83 -3.23 26.82
N PRO A 527 -13.14 -3.99 25.95
CA PRO A 527 -11.83 -4.63 26.20
C PRO A 527 -10.70 -3.63 25.87
N GLY A 528 -9.99 -3.14 26.87
CA GLY A 528 -8.79 -2.27 26.73
C GLY A 528 -7.53 -3.11 26.47
N ASN A 529 -7.59 -4.06 25.53
CA ASN A 529 -6.83 -5.30 25.61
C ASN A 529 -5.80 -5.46 24.48
N GLY A 530 -4.72 -6.22 24.73
CA GLY A 530 -3.77 -6.65 23.69
C GLY A 530 -2.92 -5.50 23.14
N GLY A 531 -1.91 -5.06 23.89
CA GLY A 531 -1.08 -3.91 23.50
C GLY A 531 -0.36 -4.17 22.18
N GLY A 532 0.31 -5.32 22.10
CA GLY A 532 0.92 -5.82 20.87
C GLY A 532 -0.13 -6.41 19.94
N PHE A 533 -0.77 -7.51 20.38
CA PHE A 533 -1.74 -8.27 19.58
C PHE A 533 -3.00 -8.60 20.39
N HIS A 534 -4.16 -8.49 19.74
CA HIS A 534 -5.46 -8.90 20.29
C HIS A 534 -6.24 -9.79 19.32
N LEU A 535 -6.51 -11.06 19.68
CA LEU A 535 -7.48 -11.90 18.96
C LEU A 535 -8.86 -11.81 19.60
N THR A 536 -9.81 -11.20 18.94
CA THR A 536 -11.23 -11.20 19.30
C THR A 536 -11.93 -12.43 18.71
N GLY A 537 -12.69 -13.18 19.52
CA GLY A 537 -13.56 -14.25 19.01
C GLY A 537 -12.81 -15.48 18.48
N GLU A 538 -13.33 -16.08 17.41
CA GLU A 538 -12.74 -17.25 16.74
C GLU A 538 -11.65 -16.82 15.75
N GLY A 539 -10.52 -17.52 15.75
CA GLY A 539 -9.42 -17.26 14.83
C GLY A 539 -8.20 -18.11 15.13
N THR A 540 -7.29 -18.19 14.17
CA THR A 540 -6.01 -18.89 14.30
C THR A 540 -4.87 -17.89 14.17
N VAL A 541 -3.99 -17.87 15.17
CA VAL A 541 -2.82 -16.99 15.19
C VAL A 541 -1.56 -17.84 15.36
N LEU A 542 -0.60 -17.66 14.46
CA LEU A 542 0.75 -18.18 14.60
C LEU A 542 1.71 -17.01 14.84
N VAL A 543 2.41 -17.04 15.97
CA VAL A 543 3.50 -16.12 16.31
C VAL A 543 4.77 -16.93 16.35
N ASP A 544 5.55 -16.89 15.28
CA ASP A 544 6.78 -17.63 15.15
C ASP A 544 7.97 -16.68 15.07
N THR A 545 9.10 -17.05 15.69
CA THR A 545 10.37 -16.30 15.57
C THR A 545 10.23 -14.78 15.79
N THR A 546 9.32 -14.36 16.67
CA THR A 546 8.86 -12.97 16.82
C THR A 546 9.29 -12.38 18.16
N LEU A 547 9.72 -11.11 18.14
CA LEU A 547 9.93 -10.32 19.35
C LEU A 547 8.66 -9.52 19.67
N VAL A 548 8.04 -9.81 20.80
CA VAL A 548 6.90 -9.05 21.35
C VAL A 548 7.39 -8.28 22.57
N ALA A 549 7.65 -6.98 22.41
CA ALA A 549 8.26 -6.21 23.49
C ALA A 549 7.72 -4.80 23.72
N ASP A 550 7.83 -4.31 24.94
CA ASP A 550 7.48 -2.93 25.31
C ASP A 550 6.04 -2.52 24.99
N ASN A 551 5.14 -3.49 24.80
CA ASN A 551 3.74 -3.20 24.48
C ASN A 551 2.94 -2.96 25.77
N THR A 552 1.93 -2.08 25.67
CA THR A 552 1.13 -1.65 26.82
C THR A 552 -0.37 -1.75 26.53
N ALA A 553 -1.12 -2.34 27.46
CA ALA A 553 -2.58 -2.36 27.44
C ALA A 553 -3.15 -2.36 28.87
N VAL A 554 -4.47 -2.34 29.01
CA VAL A 554 -5.14 -2.59 30.30
C VAL A 554 -5.04 -4.07 30.65
N GLU A 555 -5.22 -4.97 29.69
CA GLU A 555 -5.09 -6.42 29.85
C GLU A 555 -4.28 -7.00 28.69
N GLY A 556 -3.45 -8.02 28.93
CA GLY A 556 -2.66 -8.61 27.84
C GLY A 556 -1.70 -7.61 27.22
N GLY A 557 -0.70 -7.16 27.97
CA GLY A 557 0.24 -6.13 27.49
C GLY A 557 0.88 -6.52 26.15
N GLY A 558 1.39 -7.76 26.07
CA GLY A 558 1.95 -8.35 24.85
C GLY A 558 0.89 -8.95 23.93
N LEU A 559 0.51 -10.20 24.19
CA LEU A 559 -0.45 -10.96 23.38
C LEU A 559 -1.72 -11.29 24.19
N TRP A 560 -2.87 -11.08 23.57
CA TRP A 560 -4.18 -11.39 24.14
C TRP A 560 -4.96 -12.32 23.21
N ASN A 561 -5.45 -13.43 23.74
CA ASN A 561 -6.24 -14.41 23.00
C ASN A 561 -7.61 -14.63 23.64
N SER A 562 -8.64 -14.56 22.80
CA SER A 562 -10.03 -14.89 23.15
C SER A 562 -10.18 -16.37 23.50
N GLY A 563 -11.09 -16.70 24.43
CA GLY A 563 -11.37 -18.10 24.80
C GLY A 563 -11.95 -18.95 23.67
N ALA A 564 -12.39 -18.34 22.56
CA ALA A 564 -12.80 -19.04 21.34
C ALA A 564 -11.69 -19.12 20.27
N GLY A 565 -10.54 -18.47 20.51
CA GLY A 565 -9.42 -18.37 19.59
C GLY A 565 -8.35 -19.44 19.82
N SER A 566 -7.51 -19.65 18.81
CA SER A 566 -6.37 -20.56 18.83
C SER A 566 -5.10 -19.78 18.54
N MET A 567 -4.15 -19.76 19.48
CA MET A 567 -2.89 -19.04 19.37
C MET A 567 -1.71 -19.96 19.66
N ALA A 568 -0.82 -20.12 18.68
CA ALA A 568 0.45 -20.81 18.81
C ALA A 568 1.58 -19.77 18.83
N VAL A 569 2.46 -19.86 19.83
CA VAL A 569 3.65 -19.01 19.96
C VAL A 569 4.90 -19.90 19.98
N THR A 570 5.79 -19.75 19.01
CA THR A 570 6.97 -20.60 18.82
C THR A 570 8.23 -19.77 18.65
N ASP A 571 9.35 -20.24 19.23
CA ASP A 571 10.69 -19.68 19.03
C ASP A 571 10.79 -18.15 19.24
N SER A 572 9.95 -17.63 20.13
CA SER A 572 9.62 -16.21 20.26
C SER A 572 9.94 -15.64 21.63
N THR A 573 10.18 -14.34 21.69
CA THR A 573 10.54 -13.64 22.92
C THR A 573 9.48 -12.62 23.29
N ILE A 574 8.96 -12.70 24.50
CA ILE A 574 7.92 -11.83 25.05
C ILE A 574 8.53 -11.08 26.23
N ALA A 575 8.89 -9.80 26.01
CA ALA A 575 9.72 -9.07 26.97
C ALA A 575 9.17 -7.67 27.32
N SER A 576 9.27 -7.26 28.58
CA SER A 576 8.98 -5.86 28.97
C SER A 576 7.57 -5.35 28.63
N ASN A 577 6.60 -6.23 28.43
CA ASN A 577 5.22 -5.83 28.16
C ASN A 577 4.49 -5.52 29.47
N THR A 578 3.54 -4.59 29.41
CA THR A 578 2.86 -4.05 30.61
C THR A 578 1.34 -4.12 30.49
N ALA A 579 0.71 -4.81 31.43
CA ALA A 579 -0.73 -4.74 31.69
C ALA A 579 -1.01 -3.78 32.85
N THR A 580 -1.71 -2.68 32.57
CA THR A 580 -1.96 -1.59 33.53
C THR A 580 -3.25 -1.77 34.35
N GLY A 581 -4.12 -2.70 33.92
CA GLY A 581 -5.40 -3.01 34.54
C GLY A 581 -5.31 -3.96 35.72
N THR A 582 -6.49 -4.29 36.27
CA THR A 582 -6.62 -5.21 37.41
C THR A 582 -6.57 -6.67 37.02
N ASP A 583 -6.86 -6.97 35.74
CA ASP A 583 -7.10 -8.33 35.33
C ASP A 583 -5.79 -9.03 34.91
N GLY A 584 -4.68 -8.30 34.64
CA GLY A 584 -3.33 -8.86 34.57
C GLY A 584 -2.86 -9.32 33.17
N GLY A 585 -1.90 -10.26 33.12
CA GLY A 585 -1.36 -10.81 31.87
C GLY A 585 -0.40 -9.87 31.14
N GLY A 586 0.71 -9.48 31.77
CA GLY A 586 1.67 -8.55 31.16
C GLY A 586 2.23 -9.05 29.83
N GLY A 587 2.70 -10.30 29.80
CA GLY A 587 3.20 -10.95 28.59
C GLY A 587 2.08 -11.59 27.76
N LEU A 588 1.46 -12.64 28.30
CA LEU A 588 0.40 -13.43 27.64
C LEU A 588 -0.89 -13.42 28.46
N TYR A 589 -2.02 -13.25 27.78
CA TYR A 589 -3.35 -13.33 28.36
C TYR A 589 -4.26 -14.27 27.57
N GLN A 590 -4.96 -15.15 28.27
CA GLN A 590 -6.01 -16.00 27.74
C GLN A 590 -7.34 -15.75 28.43
N ASP A 591 -8.36 -15.43 27.65
CA ASP A 591 -9.69 -15.14 28.15
C ASP A 591 -10.51 -16.41 28.44
N GLY A 592 -11.40 -16.31 29.43
CA GLY A 592 -12.30 -17.39 29.83
C GLY A 592 -13.70 -17.36 29.20
N ALA A 593 -14.04 -16.34 28.41
CA ALA A 593 -15.34 -16.24 27.77
C ALA A 593 -15.37 -16.97 26.42
N GLY A 594 -15.63 -18.28 26.42
CA GLY A 594 -15.78 -19.06 25.18
C GLY A 594 -16.19 -20.52 25.42
N THR A 595 -16.81 -21.16 24.42
CA THR A 595 -16.93 -22.63 24.43
C THR A 595 -15.63 -23.19 23.88
N ILE A 596 -14.75 -23.60 24.77
CA ILE A 596 -13.42 -24.08 24.38
C ILE A 596 -13.58 -25.47 23.76
N THR A 597 -13.27 -25.60 22.48
CA THR A 597 -13.09 -26.89 21.79
C THR A 597 -11.65 -27.38 21.98
N PRO A 598 -11.35 -28.66 21.75
CA PRO A 598 -9.96 -29.17 21.80
C PRO A 598 -8.99 -28.44 20.85
N GLU A 599 -9.50 -27.67 19.89
CA GLU A 599 -8.74 -26.95 18.87
C GLU A 599 -8.49 -25.45 19.23
N SER A 600 -9.14 -24.95 20.30
CA SER A 600 -9.02 -23.56 20.80
C SER A 600 -8.18 -23.50 22.08
N GLY A 601 -7.31 -22.49 22.21
CA GLY A 601 -6.41 -22.31 23.36
C GLY A 601 -5.12 -21.54 23.05
N LEU A 602 -4.21 -21.47 24.04
CA LEU A 602 -2.82 -21.01 23.85
C LEU A 602 -1.88 -22.20 23.96
N VAL A 603 -0.92 -22.27 23.05
CA VAL A 603 0.26 -23.09 23.24
C VAL A 603 1.49 -22.25 22.94
N ALA A 604 2.42 -22.21 23.89
CA ALA A 604 3.69 -21.50 23.74
C ALA A 604 4.86 -22.46 23.92
N ILE A 605 5.77 -22.49 22.95
CA ILE A 605 6.84 -23.48 22.83
C ILE A 605 8.16 -22.78 22.50
N ASN A 606 9.26 -23.15 23.16
CA ASN A 606 10.57 -22.53 22.94
C ASN A 606 10.54 -21.01 23.13
N VAL A 607 9.85 -20.54 24.17
CA VAL A 607 9.63 -19.10 24.40
C VAL A 607 10.42 -18.56 25.58
N THR A 608 10.96 -17.36 25.42
CA THR A 608 11.52 -16.57 26.54
C THR A 608 10.51 -15.51 26.95
N ILE A 609 10.03 -15.55 28.20
CA ILE A 609 9.06 -14.61 28.78
C ILE A 609 9.71 -13.89 29.97
N THR A 610 10.15 -12.65 29.77
CA THR A 610 10.93 -11.91 30.77
C THR A 610 10.49 -10.47 30.97
N ASP A 611 10.69 -9.94 32.17
CA ASP A 611 10.48 -8.52 32.49
C ASP A 611 9.07 -7.98 32.21
N ASN A 612 8.08 -8.85 32.04
CA ASN A 612 6.69 -8.43 31.83
C ASN A 612 6.03 -8.09 33.16
N THR A 613 5.14 -7.09 33.15
CA THR A 613 4.54 -6.55 34.37
C THR A 613 3.01 -6.47 34.29
N ALA A 614 2.37 -6.69 35.44
CA ALA A 614 0.96 -6.42 35.66
C ALA A 614 0.84 -5.52 36.90
N ASP A 615 0.41 -4.27 36.73
CA ASP A 615 0.48 -3.24 37.78
C ASP A 615 -0.44 -3.53 38.98
N ALA A 616 -1.60 -4.14 38.72
CA ALA A 616 -2.61 -4.41 39.74
C ALA A 616 -3.20 -5.84 39.71
N GLY A 617 -2.76 -6.68 38.76
CA GLY A 617 -3.29 -8.02 38.51
C GLY A 617 -2.27 -9.15 38.74
N ALA A 618 -2.76 -10.39 38.70
CA ALA A 618 -1.89 -11.58 38.70
C ALA A 618 -1.29 -11.82 37.30
N GLY A 619 -0.29 -12.71 37.21
CA GLY A 619 0.24 -13.16 35.92
C GLY A 619 1.00 -12.08 35.16
N GLY A 620 2.08 -11.55 35.74
CA GLY A 620 2.96 -10.61 35.03
C GLY A 620 3.51 -11.23 33.75
N ALA A 621 3.89 -12.51 33.81
CA ALA A 621 4.26 -13.31 32.64
C ALA A 621 3.04 -13.81 31.86
N VAL A 622 2.22 -14.67 32.49
CA VAL A 622 1.10 -15.35 31.84
C VAL A 622 -0.11 -15.37 32.77
N LEU A 623 -1.27 -15.05 32.22
CA LEU A 623 -2.55 -15.26 32.89
C LEU A 623 -3.51 -16.03 32.00
N ASN A 624 -4.03 -17.13 32.53
CA ASN A 624 -5.20 -17.80 31.98
C ASN A 624 -6.44 -17.54 32.84
N ALA A 625 -7.35 -16.71 32.35
CA ALA A 625 -8.65 -16.46 32.99
C ALA A 625 -9.70 -17.53 32.63
N GLY A 626 -9.39 -18.45 31.71
CA GLY A 626 -10.26 -19.51 31.23
C GLY A 626 -10.12 -20.85 31.95
N THR A 627 -10.98 -21.79 31.53
CA THR A 627 -11.01 -23.15 32.09
C THR A 627 -10.25 -24.17 31.28
N ALA A 628 -9.88 -23.87 30.02
CA ALA A 628 -9.00 -24.74 29.27
C ALA A 628 -7.56 -24.49 29.63
N VAL A 629 -6.74 -25.50 29.40
CA VAL A 629 -5.34 -25.49 29.77
C VAL A 629 -4.55 -24.68 28.75
N VAL A 630 -3.74 -23.76 29.23
CA VAL A 630 -2.66 -23.14 28.44
C VAL A 630 -1.44 -24.03 28.54
N GLY A 631 -0.86 -24.41 27.40
CA GLY A 631 0.38 -25.17 27.36
C GLY A 631 1.59 -24.25 27.28
N LEU A 632 2.56 -24.44 28.18
CA LEU A 632 3.83 -23.72 28.16
C LEU A 632 4.98 -24.72 28.23
N LEU A 633 5.73 -24.84 27.14
CA LEU A 633 6.71 -25.90 26.94
C LEU A 633 8.06 -25.34 26.53
N HIS A 634 9.13 -25.91 27.10
CA HIS A 634 10.48 -25.46 26.80
C HIS A 634 10.58 -23.94 26.95
N ALA A 635 10.07 -23.41 28.06
CA ALA A 635 9.92 -21.97 28.25
C ALA A 635 10.81 -21.47 29.38
N THR A 636 11.32 -20.26 29.23
CA THR A 636 12.03 -19.55 30.29
C THR A 636 11.18 -18.38 30.77
N VAL A 637 10.70 -18.45 32.01
CA VAL A 637 9.82 -17.46 32.64
C VAL A 637 10.49 -16.90 33.88
N THR A 638 11.10 -15.71 33.75
CA THR A 638 11.92 -15.11 34.81
C THR A 638 11.90 -13.59 34.76
N GLY A 639 12.23 -12.90 35.85
CA GLY A 639 12.30 -11.43 35.90
C GLY A 639 10.95 -10.70 35.76
N ASN A 640 9.83 -11.42 35.66
CA ASN A 640 8.51 -10.80 35.50
C ASN A 640 8.02 -10.25 36.84
N GLY A 641 7.14 -9.24 36.82
CA GLY A 641 6.55 -8.67 38.03
C GLY A 641 5.75 -9.68 38.88
N SER A 642 5.19 -10.70 38.23
CA SER A 642 4.63 -11.94 38.82
C SER A 642 4.76 -13.04 37.77
N GLY A 643 4.82 -14.30 38.18
CA GLY A 643 4.94 -15.44 37.27
C GLY A 643 3.63 -15.78 36.53
N ILE A 644 3.16 -17.01 36.69
CA ILE A 644 2.04 -17.61 35.95
C ILE A 644 0.81 -17.77 36.86
N ALA A 645 -0.39 -17.56 36.32
CA ALA A 645 -1.64 -17.79 37.04
C ALA A 645 -2.73 -18.41 36.16
N GLY A 646 -3.63 -19.19 36.78
CA GLY A 646 -4.73 -19.90 36.11
C GLY A 646 -4.38 -21.33 35.68
N ALA A 647 -5.26 -21.96 34.91
CA ALA A 647 -5.09 -23.34 34.44
C ALA A 647 -3.97 -23.40 33.37
N VAL A 648 -2.72 -23.57 33.80
CA VAL A 648 -1.55 -23.61 32.91
C VAL A 648 -0.77 -24.89 33.18
N GLU A 649 -0.44 -25.61 32.12
CA GLU A 649 0.39 -26.81 32.20
C GLU A 649 1.79 -26.52 31.68
N ILE A 650 2.79 -26.80 32.52
CA ILE A 650 4.20 -26.54 32.22
C ILE A 650 5.01 -27.83 32.04
N GLY A 651 5.91 -27.82 31.07
CA GLY A 651 6.88 -28.90 30.84
C GLY A 651 8.22 -28.34 30.36
N ASN A 652 9.33 -28.89 30.87
CA ASN A 652 10.68 -28.42 30.53
C ASN A 652 10.84 -26.90 30.70
N THR A 653 10.23 -26.31 31.72
CA THR A 653 10.11 -24.86 31.89
C THR A 653 10.93 -24.37 33.09
N VAL A 654 11.63 -23.25 32.92
CA VAL A 654 12.24 -22.48 34.01
C VAL A 654 11.21 -21.46 34.49
N LEU A 655 10.84 -21.51 35.76
CA LEU A 655 9.88 -20.61 36.38
C LEU A 655 10.43 -20.17 37.75
N THR A 656 11.22 -19.11 37.73
CA THR A 656 12.04 -18.64 38.87
C THR A 656 12.31 -17.15 38.78
N ASP A 657 12.67 -16.52 39.90
CA ASP A 657 13.11 -15.11 39.97
C ASP A 657 12.07 -14.12 39.41
N ASN A 658 10.78 -14.36 39.65
CA ASN A 658 9.73 -13.37 39.40
C ASN A 658 9.43 -12.59 40.69
N GLY A 659 9.09 -11.31 40.57
CA GLY A 659 8.90 -10.41 41.72
C GLY A 659 7.69 -10.74 42.61
N GLY A 660 6.73 -11.49 42.07
CA GLY A 660 5.51 -11.97 42.73
C GLY A 660 5.52 -13.48 42.95
N ALA A 661 4.35 -14.11 43.11
CA ALA A 661 4.28 -15.56 43.10
C ALA A 661 4.65 -16.08 41.70
N ASP A 662 5.51 -17.09 41.65
CA ASP A 662 5.90 -17.77 40.42
C ASP A 662 4.74 -18.55 39.80
N ALA A 663 3.90 -19.16 40.63
CA ALA A 663 2.72 -19.92 40.21
C ALA A 663 1.59 -19.87 41.25
N ASP A 664 0.35 -20.02 40.80
CA ASP A 664 -0.80 -20.26 41.66
C ASP A 664 -1.23 -21.75 41.71
N ALA A 665 -2.37 -22.04 42.35
CA ALA A 665 -2.88 -23.39 42.51
C ALA A 665 -3.43 -24.03 41.22
N GLY A 666 -3.60 -23.25 40.14
CA GLY A 666 -4.08 -23.72 38.84
C GLY A 666 -2.97 -24.27 37.95
N VAL A 667 -1.70 -24.02 38.29
CA VAL A 667 -0.55 -24.46 37.49
C VAL A 667 -0.24 -25.94 37.75
N THR A 668 -0.20 -26.74 36.68
CA THR A 668 0.15 -28.16 36.69
C THR A 668 1.48 -28.40 35.98
N SER A 669 2.14 -29.52 36.31
CA SER A 669 3.45 -29.88 35.76
C SER A 669 3.42 -31.27 35.16
N VAL A 670 3.99 -31.40 33.96
CA VAL A 670 4.30 -32.68 33.29
C VAL A 670 5.75 -33.13 33.49
N GLY A 671 6.56 -32.35 34.22
CA GLY A 671 7.94 -32.66 34.59
C GLY A 671 9.02 -31.90 33.81
N GLY A 672 10.26 -32.01 34.29
CA GLY A 672 11.45 -31.39 33.66
C GLY A 672 11.60 -29.90 33.95
N ASN A 673 10.84 -29.37 34.90
CA ASN A 673 10.84 -27.95 35.21
C ASN A 673 11.90 -27.58 36.26
N VAL A 674 12.32 -26.32 36.26
CA VAL A 674 13.16 -25.71 37.29
C VAL A 674 12.37 -24.59 37.95
N LEU A 675 12.14 -24.71 39.25
CA LEU A 675 11.14 -23.94 40.00
C LEU A 675 11.75 -23.36 41.29
N ASP A 676 11.36 -22.14 41.66
CA ASP A 676 11.75 -21.56 42.96
C ASP A 676 11.04 -22.32 44.09
N ASP A 677 9.72 -22.43 44.01
CA ASP A 677 8.89 -23.13 44.99
C ASP A 677 8.37 -24.47 44.48
N ALA A 678 8.13 -25.40 45.40
CA ALA A 678 7.48 -26.67 45.07
C ALA A 678 6.01 -26.43 44.71
N LEU A 679 5.61 -26.78 43.48
CA LEU A 679 4.22 -26.72 43.07
C LEU A 679 3.37 -27.72 43.90
N PRO A 680 2.22 -27.28 44.45
CA PRO A 680 1.41 -28.13 45.32
C PRO A 680 0.75 -29.33 44.61
N PHE A 681 0.79 -29.41 43.27
CA PHE A 681 0.01 -30.36 42.47
C PHE A 681 0.77 -30.96 41.26
N SER A 682 2.01 -31.43 41.43
CA SER A 682 2.64 -32.24 40.38
C SER A 682 1.84 -33.52 40.12
N THR A 683 1.10 -33.57 39.01
CA THR A 683 0.32 -34.74 38.57
C THR A 683 1.19 -35.72 37.79
N ASN A 684 2.47 -35.83 38.18
CA ASN A 684 3.49 -36.59 37.50
C ASN A 684 3.05 -38.04 37.21
N THR A 685 2.52 -38.30 36.02
CA THR A 685 2.06 -39.62 35.55
C THR A 685 3.21 -40.44 34.98
N LEU A 686 4.37 -39.82 34.70
CA LEU A 686 5.56 -40.46 34.14
C LEU A 686 6.54 -40.90 35.24
N PRO A 687 6.94 -42.20 35.29
CA PRO A 687 7.95 -42.66 36.23
C PRO A 687 9.31 -41.97 36.00
N GLY A 688 9.72 -41.09 36.91
CA GLY A 688 11.04 -40.43 36.89
C GLY A 688 11.06 -39.00 36.34
N ALA A 689 9.92 -38.43 35.96
CA ALA A 689 9.82 -37.05 35.49
C ALA A 689 9.79 -36.04 36.64
N THR A 690 10.93 -35.82 37.31
CA THR A 690 10.97 -34.93 38.50
C THR A 690 11.23 -33.48 38.13
N ASP A 691 10.51 -32.56 38.75
CA ASP A 691 10.86 -31.14 38.75
C ASP A 691 12.02 -30.86 39.72
N THR A 692 12.91 -29.95 39.33
CA THR A 692 13.91 -29.35 40.20
C THR A 692 13.27 -28.18 40.93
N THR A 693 13.24 -28.22 42.26
CA THR A 693 12.56 -27.20 43.10
C THR A 693 13.56 -26.57 44.08
N GLY A 694 13.24 -25.39 44.62
CA GLY A 694 14.11 -24.66 45.54
C GLY A 694 15.17 -23.82 44.83
N VAL A 695 14.97 -23.49 43.56
CA VAL A 695 15.90 -22.73 42.72
C VAL A 695 15.42 -21.29 42.59
N SER A 696 15.94 -20.41 43.45
CA SER A 696 15.60 -18.97 43.40
C SER A 696 16.33 -18.19 42.32
N ASP A 697 17.54 -18.63 41.94
CA ASP A 697 18.35 -18.03 40.88
C ASP A 697 18.65 -19.10 39.83
N PRO A 698 18.11 -19.00 38.60
CA PRO A 698 18.37 -19.95 37.53
C PRO A 698 19.75 -19.79 36.90
N GLN A 699 20.53 -18.76 37.29
CA GLN A 699 21.87 -18.47 36.77
C GLN A 699 21.91 -18.31 35.25
N LEU A 700 20.97 -17.53 34.73
CA LEU A 700 20.90 -17.18 33.31
C LEU A 700 21.63 -15.84 33.07
N GLY A 701 22.13 -15.64 31.84
CA GLY A 701 22.66 -14.37 31.38
C GLY A 701 21.58 -13.30 31.16
N GLU A 702 21.98 -12.10 30.77
CA GLU A 702 21.05 -11.03 30.37
C GLU A 702 20.33 -11.38 29.05
N LEU A 703 19.17 -10.76 28.83
CA LEU A 703 18.45 -10.89 27.55
C LEU A 703 19.31 -10.27 26.45
N ALA A 704 19.79 -11.10 25.52
CA ALA A 704 20.73 -10.69 24.50
C ALA A 704 20.56 -11.49 23.21
N ASP A 705 21.10 -10.98 22.11
CA ASP A 705 21.28 -11.77 20.89
C ASP A 705 22.32 -12.88 21.14
N ASN A 706 21.82 -14.10 21.32
CA ASN A 706 22.61 -15.30 21.55
C ASN A 706 22.66 -16.21 20.30
N GLY A 707 22.46 -15.65 19.09
CA GLY A 707 22.63 -16.36 17.82
C GLY A 707 21.39 -17.09 17.31
N GLY A 708 20.20 -16.66 17.73
CA GLY A 708 18.89 -17.16 17.26
C GLY A 708 18.06 -16.06 16.59
N PRO A 709 16.79 -16.35 16.23
CA PRO A 709 15.90 -15.38 15.59
C PRO A 709 15.39 -14.29 16.54
N THR A 710 15.33 -14.57 17.85
CA THR A 710 14.95 -13.61 18.88
C THR A 710 15.96 -13.61 20.04
N PRO A 711 16.09 -12.50 20.82
CA PRO A 711 16.97 -12.45 21.98
C PRO A 711 16.61 -13.50 23.02
N THR A 712 17.59 -14.12 23.68
CA THR A 712 17.33 -15.18 24.66
C THR A 712 18.12 -14.97 25.96
N LEU A 713 17.86 -15.80 26.97
CA LEU A 713 18.60 -15.84 28.24
C LEU A 713 19.49 -17.09 28.26
N LEU A 714 20.80 -16.94 28.07
CA LEU A 714 21.72 -18.07 27.95
C LEU A 714 22.09 -18.64 29.34
N PRO A 715 22.00 -19.96 29.58
CA PRO A 715 22.47 -20.56 30.84
C PRO A 715 23.97 -20.32 31.08
N ALA A 716 24.32 -19.87 32.28
CA ALA A 716 25.72 -19.79 32.69
C ALA A 716 26.29 -21.18 33.01
N THR A 717 27.62 -21.32 32.96
CA THR A 717 28.29 -22.58 33.36
C THR A 717 27.93 -22.96 34.79
N GLY A 718 27.39 -24.18 34.96
CA GLY A 718 26.95 -24.71 36.26
C GLY A 718 25.53 -24.28 36.67
N SER A 719 24.78 -23.65 35.77
CA SER A 719 23.39 -23.30 36.00
C SER A 719 22.55 -24.53 36.39
N PRO A 720 21.60 -24.38 37.33
CA PRO A 720 20.68 -25.44 37.72
C PRO A 720 19.70 -25.87 36.62
N VAL A 721 19.66 -25.16 35.49
CA VAL A 721 18.81 -25.52 34.34
C VAL A 721 19.45 -26.56 33.42
N ILE A 722 20.78 -26.73 33.53
CA ILE A 722 21.54 -27.66 32.70
C ILE A 722 21.20 -29.11 33.10
N ASP A 723 20.86 -29.93 32.12
CA ASP A 723 20.42 -31.33 32.25
C ASP A 723 19.17 -31.54 33.12
N ALA A 724 18.40 -30.48 33.39
CA ALA A 724 17.23 -30.52 34.27
C ALA A 724 15.92 -30.89 33.55
N GLY A 725 15.93 -30.85 32.22
CA GLY A 725 14.79 -31.15 31.37
C GLY A 725 14.62 -32.65 31.07
N LEU A 726 13.50 -32.97 30.45
CA LEU A 726 13.12 -34.30 30.02
C LEU A 726 13.23 -34.44 28.49
N PRO A 727 13.75 -35.59 28.00
CA PRO A 727 13.87 -35.84 26.56
C PRO A 727 12.53 -36.09 25.87
N VAL A 728 11.48 -36.46 26.61
CA VAL A 728 10.12 -36.71 26.10
C VAL A 728 9.14 -36.20 27.15
N LEU A 729 8.21 -35.35 26.74
CA LEU A 729 7.03 -34.97 27.53
C LEU A 729 5.92 -35.99 27.21
N GLY A 730 5.13 -36.41 28.20
CA GLY A 730 4.26 -37.61 28.10
C GLY A 730 3.16 -37.56 27.03
N ASP A 731 2.50 -38.70 26.83
CA ASP A 731 1.49 -38.94 25.78
C ASP A 731 0.39 -37.86 25.68
N ASP A 732 -0.01 -37.24 26.81
CA ASP A 732 -1.03 -36.18 26.86
C ASP A 732 -0.59 -34.88 26.12
N MET A 733 0.72 -34.70 25.91
CA MET A 733 1.33 -33.52 25.27
C MET A 733 1.64 -33.75 23.77
N GLU A 734 1.55 -34.99 23.26
CA GLU A 734 1.61 -35.25 21.81
C GLU A 734 0.42 -34.58 21.08
N GLU A 735 -0.72 -34.44 21.76
CA GLU A 735 -1.93 -33.80 21.27
C GLU A 735 -1.82 -32.26 21.24
N MET A 736 -0.91 -31.67 22.04
CA MET A 736 -0.57 -30.24 22.06
C MET A 736 0.71 -29.88 21.26
N GLY A 737 1.28 -30.84 20.52
CA GLY A 737 2.45 -30.65 19.65
C GLY A 737 3.83 -30.95 20.25
N GLY A 738 3.93 -31.53 21.45
CA GLY A 738 5.17 -31.65 22.25
C GLY A 738 5.95 -32.97 22.17
N THR A 739 5.97 -33.68 21.05
CA THR A 739 6.50 -35.07 20.97
C THR A 739 8.03 -35.20 21.08
N LEU A 740 8.79 -34.29 20.47
CA LEU A 740 10.25 -34.16 20.58
C LEU A 740 10.65 -32.89 19.79
N ILE A 741 11.19 -31.87 20.45
CA ILE A 741 11.75 -30.73 19.72
C ILE A 741 13.23 -30.99 19.55
N ASP A 742 13.67 -31.10 18.29
CA ASP A 742 15.06 -31.34 17.93
C ASP A 742 15.95 -30.10 18.08
N THR A 743 15.34 -28.94 18.36
CA THR A 743 15.99 -27.63 18.44
C THR A 743 15.45 -26.76 19.58
N ASP A 744 16.27 -25.85 20.08
CA ASP A 744 15.87 -24.80 21.04
C ASP A 744 15.35 -23.55 20.32
N GLN A 745 14.98 -22.50 21.07
CA GLN A 745 14.49 -21.22 20.53
C GLN A 745 15.39 -20.61 19.43
N ARG A 746 16.69 -20.92 19.44
CA ARG A 746 17.67 -20.38 18.49
C ARG A 746 17.83 -21.26 17.25
N GLY A 747 17.15 -22.40 17.19
CA GLY A 747 17.39 -23.45 16.20
C GLY A 747 18.60 -24.32 16.53
N VAL A 748 19.15 -24.28 17.75
CA VAL A 748 20.30 -25.11 18.15
C VAL A 748 19.80 -26.50 18.54
N THR A 749 20.47 -27.55 18.03
CA THR A 749 20.06 -28.93 18.26
C THR A 749 20.04 -29.31 19.74
N ARG A 750 19.04 -30.09 20.17
CA ARG A 750 18.90 -30.63 21.53
C ARG A 750 18.91 -32.17 21.55
N PRO A 751 19.51 -32.84 22.55
CA PRO A 751 20.28 -32.28 23.67
C PRO A 751 21.78 -32.04 23.36
N LEU A 752 22.45 -31.22 24.18
CA LEU A 752 23.90 -30.96 24.18
C LEU A 752 24.52 -31.21 25.57
N ASP A 753 25.80 -31.62 25.60
CA ASP A 753 26.56 -31.78 26.86
C ASP A 753 27.01 -30.41 27.41
N GLY A 754 26.07 -29.69 28.03
CA GLY A 754 26.26 -28.34 28.57
C GLY A 754 27.11 -28.27 29.83
N ASN A 755 27.27 -29.39 30.55
CA ASN A 755 28.04 -29.47 31.80
C ASN A 755 29.45 -30.09 31.63
N GLY A 756 29.71 -30.74 30.49
CA GLY A 756 30.98 -31.39 30.16
C GLY A 756 31.22 -32.74 30.86
N ASP A 757 30.17 -33.44 31.30
CA ASP A 757 30.26 -34.73 32.00
C ASP A 757 30.32 -35.95 31.05
N GLY A 758 30.13 -35.71 29.76
CA GLY A 758 30.14 -36.71 28.70
C GLY A 758 28.76 -37.29 28.36
N ARG A 759 27.67 -36.75 28.92
CA ARG A 759 26.28 -37.05 28.56
C ARG A 759 25.61 -35.79 28.03
N ALA A 760 24.79 -35.97 27.00
CA ALA A 760 23.94 -34.91 26.48
C ALA A 760 22.53 -35.19 26.98
N ASP A 761 22.07 -34.39 27.94
CA ASP A 761 20.71 -34.41 28.48
C ASP A 761 20.03 -33.07 28.14
N VAL A 762 18.69 -33.02 28.20
CA VAL A 762 17.93 -31.82 27.79
C VAL A 762 17.97 -30.79 28.91
N ASP A 763 18.21 -29.52 28.57
CA ASP A 763 18.11 -28.44 29.55
C ASP A 763 16.65 -28.01 29.80
N ALA A 764 16.35 -27.51 30.99
CA ALA A 764 15.09 -26.83 31.22
C ALA A 764 15.11 -25.44 30.57
N GLY A 765 13.99 -25.02 29.99
CA GLY A 765 13.81 -23.70 29.41
C GLY A 765 13.91 -23.63 27.89
N SER A 766 13.91 -22.40 27.38
CA SER A 766 13.87 -22.08 25.95
C SER A 766 15.19 -22.32 25.21
N VAL A 767 16.29 -22.49 25.95
CA VAL A 767 17.64 -22.52 25.41
C VAL A 767 18.41 -23.72 25.92
N GLU A 768 19.16 -24.36 25.02
CA GLU A 768 20.15 -25.37 25.35
C GLU A 768 21.53 -24.73 25.62
N ALA A 769 22.18 -25.11 26.70
CA ALA A 769 23.51 -24.66 27.05
C ALA A 769 24.52 -25.11 25.96
N PRO A 770 25.44 -24.23 25.53
CA PRO A 770 26.46 -24.60 24.57
C PRO A 770 27.33 -25.73 25.09
N ALA A 771 27.61 -26.73 24.24
CA ALA A 771 28.44 -27.87 24.62
C ALA A 771 29.83 -27.44 25.13
N ILE A 772 30.23 -27.94 26.30
CA ILE A 772 31.56 -27.69 26.85
C ILE A 772 32.52 -28.77 26.32
N ALA A 773 33.52 -28.35 25.54
CA ALA A 773 34.54 -29.28 25.06
C ALA A 773 35.32 -29.89 26.24
N VAL A 774 35.14 -31.19 26.47
CA VAL A 774 35.94 -31.94 27.45
C VAL A 774 37.41 -31.92 27.00
N THR A 775 38.24 -31.09 27.64
CA THR A 775 39.69 -31.18 27.44
C THR A 775 40.14 -32.56 27.93
N PRO A 776 40.74 -33.42 27.09
CA PRO A 776 41.23 -34.71 27.54
C PRO A 776 42.25 -34.47 28.66
N ALA A 777 42.13 -35.19 29.78
CA ALA A 777 43.13 -35.15 30.84
C ALA A 777 44.54 -35.38 30.23
N PRO A 778 45.59 -34.66 30.69
CA PRO A 778 46.91 -34.77 30.08
C PRO A 778 47.51 -36.15 30.39
N GLY A 779 47.33 -37.08 29.45
CA GLY A 779 47.85 -38.44 29.46
C GLY A 779 48.60 -38.74 28.15
N GLY A 780 49.90 -38.42 28.17
CA GLY A 780 50.99 -38.81 27.27
C GLY A 780 50.73 -39.57 25.95
N GLY A 781 51.30 -39.01 24.87
CA GLY A 781 51.70 -39.78 23.68
C GLY A 781 51.12 -39.21 22.38
N GLY A 782 51.90 -38.37 21.71
CA GLY A 782 51.44 -37.62 20.53
C GLY A 782 51.06 -38.48 19.33
N VAL A 783 50.10 -37.95 18.58
CA VAL A 783 50.00 -38.03 17.11
C VAL A 783 49.19 -36.82 16.64
N THR A 784 49.75 -36.07 15.71
CA THR A 784 49.13 -34.92 15.02
C THR A 784 47.89 -35.35 14.22
N PRO A 785 46.77 -34.60 14.25
CA PRO A 785 45.62 -34.85 13.37
C PRO A 785 45.90 -34.31 11.95
N PRO A 786 45.37 -34.94 10.89
CA PRO A 786 45.41 -34.37 9.55
C PRO A 786 44.43 -33.18 9.43
N ALA A 787 44.76 -32.27 8.52
CA ALA A 787 44.02 -31.03 8.28
C ALA A 787 42.55 -31.26 7.91
N ARG A 788 41.69 -30.40 8.48
CA ARG A 788 40.26 -30.24 8.17
C ARG A 788 40.08 -29.73 6.72
N PRO A 789 39.18 -30.31 5.90
CA PRO A 789 38.77 -29.70 4.64
C PRO A 789 37.92 -28.44 4.92
N VAL A 790 38.17 -27.40 4.13
CA VAL A 790 37.36 -26.19 4.03
C VAL A 790 35.99 -26.57 3.42
N PRO A 791 34.85 -26.21 4.02
CA PRO A 791 33.55 -26.35 3.36
C PRO A 791 33.48 -25.43 2.14
N ALA A 792 33.08 -25.98 1.00
CA ALA A 792 32.77 -25.20 -0.19
C ALA A 792 31.53 -24.33 0.06
N GLN A 793 31.60 -23.09 -0.43
CA GLN A 793 30.47 -22.17 -0.56
C GLN A 793 29.36 -22.82 -1.41
N PRO A 794 28.07 -22.71 -1.04
CA PRO A 794 27.00 -23.04 -1.96
C PRO A 794 26.91 -21.97 -3.05
N ASN A 795 27.05 -22.40 -4.31
CA ASN A 795 26.69 -21.60 -5.47
C ASN A 795 25.16 -21.49 -5.54
N TYR A 796 24.64 -20.27 -5.43
CA TYR A 796 23.30 -19.95 -5.90
C TYR A 796 23.34 -19.79 -7.42
N THR A 797 22.78 -20.76 -8.13
CA THR A 797 22.31 -20.61 -9.53
C THR A 797 21.12 -21.54 -9.74
N GLY A 798 19.96 -20.95 -10.06
CA GLY A 798 18.74 -21.67 -10.45
C GLY A 798 17.52 -21.07 -9.78
#